data_AF-A0A674HN43-F1
#
_entry.id   AF-A0A674HN43-F1
#
_cell.length_a   1.000
_cell.length_b   1.000
_cell.length_c   1.000
_cell.angle_alpha   90.00
_cell.angle_beta   90.00
_cell.angle_gamma   90.00
#
_symmetry.space_group_name_H-M   'P 1'
#
loop_
_entity.id
_entity.type
_entity.pdbx_description
1 polymer ?
#
loop_
_entity_poly.entity_id
_entity_poly.type
_entity_poly.pdbx_seq_one_letter_code
_entity_poly.pdbx_strand_id
1 'polypeptide(L)'
;MGVRGLQGFVARVCPDACQTIDLREMAEKHRVDHPDCPPVIVVDAMSCVRRWYTPESWVCGGQWREYLAILEDFINAFMAAGIELVFYFDGVVEEKKRDEWIKRRMKNTEEIARLFQFIKTHRKQPGREMFVLPSALPTFTRYALKSLGQKTVCTLQEADLEVAAYGLQHNCIGILGQDSDYLIYDTCPYFSIENLRLDRLVTVMYSREVLCRVLGISLTHLPLFACLLGNDIVPESMLEGFWHKCLTTSPHRNNSYNRRTNILLSVANYISKMPCSYSSLKHLEEILPLGSDKTLLCRGVNSYLLPGQQSPWVPPNETNCQMLSLQQQSALCQDKEIFQLAKEQHIQSENYSIFNILSHGEIECSNSLEDDYDTEIPGQALIYRPARQHIYSILLESGKGGTCPLVKEWFVYFGNPLKGPDLIQPVQPPLTGGTPNLKTLWLAKGPDVEKQRYSTFLACFHLQDEMEDLQALEAPVAGFCCLLAYLMMEVSSLSLEDLNAFLALILCLKGKSAAQLTGLQLAQVDSRAVHLGAVLIRGLTTLLMANSACGFPFRMDDLMPWAVFDGKLFQEKYQKAHQGCSVEELLEGNESLYTPFQNLKSLICKVCMAKNRTIQSRPRGNGFNTGREQRDFNPRFQQPHRSHCVSPYHNQMREFTQRHLQSQGRGSGHPHWRRHHLPPR
;
A
#
# COMPACT_ATOMS: atom_id res chain seq x y z
N MET A 1 12.61 4.39 9.49
CA MET A 1 11.31 4.19 10.16
C MET A 1 11.59 3.95 11.64
N GLY A 2 10.64 3.50 12.46
CA GLY A 2 10.86 3.25 13.90
C GLY A 2 11.09 4.47 14.80
N VAL A 3 11.86 4.27 15.89
CA VAL A 3 12.21 5.32 16.88
C VAL A 3 12.82 6.57 16.22
N ARG A 4 12.05 7.66 16.22
CA ARG A 4 12.37 8.88 15.49
C ARG A 4 13.74 9.44 15.89
N GLY A 5 14.62 9.58 14.89
CA GLY A 5 15.94 10.18 15.05
C GLY A 5 17.02 9.26 15.62
N LEU A 6 16.71 8.02 16.00
CA LEU A 6 17.68 7.08 16.56
C LEU A 6 18.74 6.68 15.52
N GLN A 7 18.34 6.26 14.33
CA GLN A 7 19.30 5.88 13.28
C GLN A 7 20.22 7.04 12.88
N GLY A 8 19.67 8.25 12.76
CA GLY A 8 20.45 9.46 12.50
C GLY A 8 21.35 9.87 13.68
N PHE A 9 21.06 9.44 14.91
CA PHE A 9 21.95 9.59 16.05
C PHE A 9 23.10 8.58 15.96
N VAL A 10 22.80 7.31 15.70
CA VAL A 10 23.81 6.24 15.55
C VAL A 10 24.81 6.63 14.46
N ALA A 11 24.34 6.96 13.27
CA ALA A 11 25.20 7.28 12.12
C ALA A 11 26.09 8.52 12.30
N ARG A 12 25.70 9.49 13.15
CA ARG A 12 26.43 10.77 13.31
C ARG A 12 27.22 10.89 14.60
N VAL A 13 26.74 10.26 15.67
CA VAL A 13 27.27 10.41 17.04
C VAL A 13 27.96 9.15 17.52
N CYS A 14 27.59 7.98 16.98
CA CYS A 14 28.17 6.69 17.33
C CYS A 14 28.76 5.99 16.09
N PRO A 15 29.76 6.58 15.41
CA PRO A 15 30.31 5.99 14.18
C PRO A 15 30.84 4.58 14.40
N ASP A 16 31.36 4.27 15.59
CA ASP A 16 31.84 2.92 15.95
C ASP A 16 30.71 1.87 16.02
N ALA A 17 29.46 2.31 16.16
CA ALA A 17 28.29 1.44 16.08
C ALA A 17 27.90 1.13 14.62
N CYS A 18 28.47 1.83 13.64
CA CYS A 18 28.29 1.58 12.21
C CYS A 18 29.48 0.78 11.66
N GLN A 19 29.37 -0.54 11.67
CA GLN A 19 30.44 -1.43 11.24
C GLN A 19 30.25 -1.77 9.77
N THR A 20 31.27 -1.52 8.95
CA THR A 20 31.24 -1.98 7.55
C THR A 20 31.53 -3.47 7.52
N ILE A 21 30.65 -4.24 6.89
CA ILE A 21 30.70 -5.70 6.83
C ILE A 21 30.63 -6.20 5.39
N ASP A 22 31.35 -7.28 5.11
CA ASP A 22 31.21 -8.05 3.87
C ASP A 22 30.26 -9.23 4.12
N LEU A 23 29.13 -9.24 3.44
CA LEU A 23 28.11 -10.26 3.62
C LEU A 23 28.57 -11.63 3.10
N ARG A 24 29.53 -11.68 2.16
CA ARG A 24 30.11 -12.95 1.66
C ARG A 24 30.94 -13.62 2.74
N GLU A 25 31.76 -12.84 3.44
CA GLU A 25 32.56 -13.33 4.57
C GLU A 25 31.66 -13.82 5.71
N MET A 26 30.59 -13.08 6.01
CA MET A 26 29.60 -13.50 7.01
C MET A 26 28.90 -14.80 6.62
N ALA A 27 28.50 -14.94 5.37
CA ALA A 27 27.86 -16.15 4.87
C ALA A 27 28.80 -17.37 4.92
N GLU A 28 30.07 -17.19 4.55
CA GLU A 28 31.07 -18.26 4.64
C GLU A 28 31.32 -18.69 6.08
N LYS A 29 31.50 -17.72 6.99
CA LYS A 29 31.64 -18.01 8.41
C LYS A 29 30.42 -18.77 8.96
N HIS A 30 29.21 -18.36 8.58
CA HIS A 30 28.00 -19.04 9.02
C HIS A 30 27.94 -20.49 8.53
N ARG A 31 28.34 -20.77 7.27
CA ARG A 31 28.41 -22.13 6.74
C ARG A 31 29.40 -23.01 7.50
N VAL A 32 30.52 -22.45 7.96
CA VAL A 32 31.49 -23.17 8.80
C VAL A 32 30.92 -23.45 10.20
N ASP A 33 30.30 -22.44 10.81
CA ASP A 33 29.78 -22.54 12.18
C ASP A 33 28.49 -23.38 12.25
N HIS A 34 27.69 -23.42 11.18
CA HIS A 34 26.38 -24.08 11.11
C HIS A 34 26.18 -24.82 9.75
N PRO A 35 26.83 -25.97 9.52
CA PRO A 35 26.81 -26.65 8.21
C PRO A 35 25.42 -27.09 7.73
N ASP A 36 24.50 -27.35 8.66
CA ASP A 36 23.15 -27.82 8.39
C ASP A 36 22.14 -26.67 8.15
N CYS A 37 22.56 -25.42 8.28
CA CYS A 37 21.70 -24.24 8.15
C CYS A 37 22.25 -23.31 7.05
N PRO A 38 21.48 -23.06 5.97
CA PRO A 38 21.91 -22.11 4.96
C PRO A 38 21.93 -20.69 5.56
N PRO A 39 22.86 -19.82 5.12
CA PRO A 39 22.89 -18.44 5.59
C PRO A 39 21.70 -17.67 4.98
N VAL A 40 20.76 -17.29 5.84
CA VAL A 40 19.53 -16.57 5.46
C VAL A 40 19.60 -15.11 5.92
N ILE A 41 19.24 -14.18 5.03
CA ILE A 41 18.91 -12.79 5.39
C ILE A 41 17.40 -12.60 5.25
N VAL A 42 16.76 -12.16 6.33
CA VAL A 42 15.37 -11.71 6.29
C VAL A 42 15.34 -10.24 5.88
N VAL A 43 14.45 -9.87 4.96
CA VAL A 43 14.39 -8.54 4.35
C VAL A 43 13.09 -7.87 4.72
N ASP A 44 13.17 -6.71 5.37
CA ASP A 44 12.06 -5.78 5.49
C ASP A 44 11.84 -5.11 4.13
N ALA A 45 10.95 -5.70 3.32
CA ALA A 45 10.79 -5.29 1.94
C ALA A 45 10.23 -3.88 1.83
N MET A 46 9.31 -3.48 2.72
CA MET A 46 8.70 -2.15 2.71
C MET A 46 9.72 -1.04 2.94
N SER A 47 10.74 -1.28 3.76
CA SER A 47 11.88 -0.37 3.93
C SER A 47 12.80 -0.30 2.71
N CYS A 48 12.80 -1.34 1.86
CA CYS A 48 13.70 -1.49 0.71
C CYS A 48 13.09 -1.03 -0.63
N VAL A 49 11.76 -1.08 -0.83
CA VAL A 49 11.11 -0.81 -2.13
C VAL A 49 11.58 0.51 -2.76
N ARG A 50 11.72 1.57 -1.97
CA ARG A 50 12.16 2.89 -2.45
C ARG A 50 13.58 2.86 -3.02
N ARG A 51 14.45 1.96 -2.55
CA ARG A 51 15.84 1.83 -3.01
C ARG A 51 15.96 0.90 -4.20
N TRP A 52 15.14 -0.16 -4.28
CA TRP A 52 15.10 -1.02 -5.46
C TRP A 52 14.58 -0.29 -6.69
N TYR A 53 13.67 0.68 -6.54
CA TYR A 53 13.17 1.45 -7.68
C TYR A 53 14.17 2.52 -8.14
N THR A 54 15.19 2.07 -8.86
CA THR A 54 16.17 2.91 -9.53
C THR A 54 15.79 3.43 -10.93
N PRO A 55 14.75 2.93 -11.65
CA PRO A 55 14.41 3.48 -12.97
C PRO A 55 14.22 4.99 -12.95
N GLU A 56 14.77 5.67 -13.95
CA GLU A 56 14.77 7.14 -13.98
C GLU A 56 13.38 7.71 -14.24
N SER A 57 12.59 7.12 -15.14
CA SER A 57 11.26 7.61 -15.53
C SER A 57 10.15 7.11 -14.61
N TRP A 58 10.18 7.51 -13.34
CA TRP A 58 9.27 7.05 -12.29
C TRP A 58 7.85 7.65 -12.35
N VAL A 59 7.67 8.87 -12.88
CA VAL A 59 6.33 9.50 -12.94
C VAL A 59 5.40 8.86 -13.95
N CYS A 60 5.92 8.12 -14.94
CA CYS A 60 5.14 7.68 -16.09
C CYS A 60 4.23 6.45 -15.80
N GLY A 61 3.96 6.12 -14.54
CA GLY A 61 3.21 4.93 -14.16
C GLY A 61 4.06 3.66 -13.95
N GLY A 62 5.39 3.80 -13.94
CA GLY A 62 6.34 2.72 -13.67
C GLY A 62 7.04 2.14 -14.92
N GLN A 63 8.29 1.72 -14.77
CA GLN A 63 9.11 1.02 -15.78
C GLN A 63 9.27 -0.44 -15.35
N TRP A 64 8.24 -1.26 -15.59
CA TRP A 64 8.06 -2.52 -14.88
C TRP A 64 9.02 -3.63 -15.31
N ARG A 65 9.37 -3.73 -16.61
CA ARG A 65 10.38 -4.70 -17.07
C ARG A 65 11.79 -4.33 -16.61
N GLU A 66 12.12 -3.05 -16.64
CA GLU A 66 13.37 -2.53 -16.10
C GLU A 66 13.45 -2.82 -14.59
N TYR A 67 12.37 -2.56 -13.85
CA TYR A 67 12.31 -2.85 -12.42
C TYR A 67 12.44 -4.34 -12.10
N LEU A 68 11.81 -5.22 -12.88
CA LEU A 68 11.94 -6.67 -12.71
C LEU A 68 13.39 -7.13 -12.89
N ALA A 69 14.09 -6.62 -13.90
CA ALA A 69 15.51 -6.93 -14.12
C ALA A 69 16.40 -6.43 -12.96
N ILE A 70 16.10 -5.26 -12.39
CA ILE A 70 16.82 -4.74 -11.21
C ILE A 70 16.62 -5.64 -9.98
N LEU A 71 15.41 -6.16 -9.78
CA LEU A 71 15.14 -7.10 -8.68
C LEU A 71 15.87 -8.43 -8.90
N GLU A 72 15.89 -8.92 -10.14
CA GLU A 72 16.62 -10.13 -10.52
C GLU A 72 18.13 -9.98 -10.26
N ASP A 73 18.74 -8.87 -10.69
CA ASP A 73 20.15 -8.56 -10.42
C ASP A 73 20.44 -8.48 -8.91
N PHE A 74 19.54 -7.86 -8.15
CA PHE A 74 19.64 -7.79 -6.70
C PHE A 74 19.65 -9.19 -6.08
N ILE A 75 18.68 -10.04 -6.42
CA ILE A 75 18.59 -11.41 -5.90
C ILE A 75 19.83 -12.23 -6.29
N ASN A 76 20.23 -12.18 -7.56
CA ASN A 76 21.34 -12.94 -8.10
C ASN A 76 22.66 -12.62 -7.39
N ALA A 77 22.86 -11.36 -6.98
CA ALA A 77 24.06 -10.99 -6.22
C ALA A 77 24.15 -11.78 -4.90
N PHE A 78 23.07 -11.83 -4.10
CA PHE A 78 23.04 -12.57 -2.83
C PHE A 78 23.10 -14.09 -3.03
N MET A 79 22.34 -14.61 -4.00
CA MET A 79 22.35 -16.04 -4.32
C MET A 79 23.73 -16.53 -4.77
N ALA A 80 24.48 -15.71 -5.53
CA ALA A 80 25.85 -16.00 -5.93
C ALA A 80 26.84 -16.01 -4.74
N ALA A 81 26.49 -15.39 -3.61
CA ALA A 81 27.22 -15.50 -2.34
C ALA A 81 26.75 -16.68 -1.47
N GLY A 82 25.78 -17.45 -1.96
CA GLY A 82 25.13 -18.54 -1.24
C GLY A 82 24.21 -18.06 -0.13
N ILE A 83 23.69 -16.83 -0.21
CA ILE A 83 22.79 -16.24 0.79
C ILE A 83 21.35 -16.33 0.30
N GLU A 84 20.48 -16.94 1.09
CA GLU A 84 19.04 -16.99 0.82
C GLU A 84 18.35 -15.72 1.34
N LEU A 85 17.36 -15.23 0.59
CA LEU A 85 16.57 -14.05 0.96
C LEU A 85 15.12 -14.42 1.27
N VAL A 86 14.61 -13.94 2.40
CA VAL A 86 13.19 -14.07 2.77
C VAL A 86 12.59 -12.69 2.96
N PHE A 87 11.63 -12.34 2.11
CA PHE A 87 11.08 -10.99 2.05
C PHE A 87 9.77 -10.88 2.82
N TYR A 88 9.69 -9.93 3.74
CA TYR A 88 8.48 -9.63 4.51
C TYR A 88 7.87 -8.31 4.03
N PHE A 89 6.55 -8.32 3.85
CA PHE A 89 5.75 -7.14 3.51
C PHE A 89 4.64 -6.93 4.52
N ASP A 90 4.30 -5.66 4.77
CA ASP A 90 3.11 -5.28 5.52
C ASP A 90 1.86 -5.97 4.92
N GLY A 91 1.15 -6.74 5.75
CA GLY A 91 -0.10 -7.39 5.36
C GLY A 91 -1.35 -6.81 6.03
N VAL A 92 -1.24 -6.26 7.23
CA VAL A 92 -2.36 -5.67 7.99
C VAL A 92 -1.95 -4.32 8.53
N VAL A 93 -2.85 -3.33 8.50
CA VAL A 93 -2.65 -2.10 9.27
C VAL A 93 -3.44 -2.16 10.56
N GLU A 94 -2.74 -2.15 11.69
CA GLU A 94 -3.41 -2.14 12.99
C GLU A 94 -4.19 -0.85 13.22
N GLU A 95 -5.35 -0.96 13.87
CA GLU A 95 -6.24 0.15 14.20
C GLU A 95 -5.49 1.28 14.95
N LYS A 96 -4.54 0.91 15.82
CA LYS A 96 -3.72 1.86 16.60
C LYS A 96 -2.80 2.71 15.73
N LYS A 97 -2.35 2.21 14.57
CA LYS A 97 -1.48 2.94 13.64
C LYS A 97 -2.26 3.71 12.57
N ARG A 98 -3.60 3.65 12.58
CA ARG A 98 -4.43 4.25 11.54
C ARG A 98 -4.24 5.77 11.43
N ASP A 99 -4.19 6.49 12.54
CA ASP A 99 -4.02 7.95 12.53
C ASP A 99 -2.69 8.39 11.90
N GLU A 100 -1.60 7.71 12.24
CA GLU A 100 -0.29 7.98 11.65
C GLU A 100 -0.25 7.58 10.17
N TRP A 101 -0.92 6.47 9.80
CA TRP A 101 -1.11 6.10 8.39
C TRP A 101 -1.84 7.21 7.62
N ILE A 102 -2.96 7.74 8.14
CA ILE A 102 -3.75 8.81 7.51
C ILE A 102 -2.90 10.07 7.34
N LYS A 103 -2.19 10.48 8.40
CA LYS A 103 -1.30 11.65 8.38
C LYS A 103 -0.22 11.54 7.30
N ARG A 104 0.40 10.35 7.14
CA ARG A 104 1.37 10.10 6.05
C ARG A 104 0.71 10.20 4.68
N ARG A 105 -0.53 9.71 4.50
CA ARG A 105 -1.26 9.79 3.22
C ARG A 105 -1.62 11.22 2.86
N MET A 106 -2.03 12.05 3.82
CA MET A 106 -2.31 13.46 3.57
C MET A 106 -1.06 14.23 3.13
N LYS A 107 0.08 13.99 3.78
CA LYS A 107 1.35 14.57 3.35
C LYS A 107 1.72 14.14 1.92
N ASN A 108 1.54 12.86 1.59
CA ASN A 108 1.80 12.36 0.25
C ASN A 108 0.87 13.01 -0.79
N THR A 109 -0.39 13.29 -0.46
CA THR A 109 -1.33 14.00 -1.34
C THR A 109 -0.79 15.39 -1.69
N GLU A 110 -0.28 16.14 -0.71
CA GLU A 110 0.34 17.46 -0.96
C GLU A 110 1.59 17.35 -1.84
N GLU A 111 2.43 16.32 -1.65
CA GLU A 111 3.60 16.05 -2.48
C GLU A 111 3.21 15.74 -3.93
N ILE A 112 2.15 14.95 -4.14
CA ILE A 112 1.63 14.58 -5.47
C ILE A 112 0.99 15.81 -6.17
N ALA A 113 0.26 16.65 -5.45
CA ALA A 113 -0.29 17.89 -6.02
C ALA A 113 0.84 18.82 -6.53
N ARG A 114 1.92 18.97 -5.76
CA ARG A 114 3.12 19.72 -6.19
C ARG A 114 3.78 19.09 -7.41
N LEU A 115 3.86 17.76 -7.46
CA LEU A 115 4.39 17.02 -8.60
C LEU A 115 3.60 17.29 -9.88
N PHE A 116 2.27 17.21 -9.85
CA PHE A 116 1.44 17.50 -11.02
C PHE A 116 1.55 18.96 -11.48
N GLN A 117 1.61 19.91 -10.53
CA GLN A 117 1.85 21.31 -10.85
C GLN A 117 3.19 21.52 -11.58
N PHE A 118 4.24 20.82 -11.14
CA PHE A 118 5.54 20.84 -11.82
C PHE A 118 5.44 20.29 -13.25
N ILE A 119 4.83 19.11 -13.42
CA ILE A 119 4.70 18.47 -14.75
C ILE A 119 3.92 19.37 -15.71
N LYS A 120 2.79 19.96 -15.26
CA LYS A 120 2.00 20.90 -16.08
C LYS A 120 2.79 22.13 -16.52
N THR A 121 3.64 22.65 -15.62
CA THR A 121 4.42 23.87 -15.85
C THR A 121 5.63 23.63 -16.75
N HIS A 122 6.37 22.54 -16.50
CA HIS A 122 7.67 22.29 -17.13
C HIS A 122 7.65 21.23 -18.22
N ARG A 123 6.56 20.45 -18.33
CA ARG A 123 6.40 19.32 -19.27
C ARG A 123 7.52 18.28 -19.17
N LYS A 124 8.06 18.12 -17.96
CA LYS A 124 9.18 17.22 -17.64
C LYS A 124 8.95 16.57 -16.28
N GLN A 125 9.63 15.46 -16.05
CA GLN A 125 9.71 14.84 -14.74
C GLN A 125 10.59 15.71 -13.80
N PRO A 126 10.22 15.90 -12.52
CA PRO A 126 11.10 16.54 -11.55
C PRO A 126 12.26 15.63 -11.11
N GLY A 127 13.18 16.20 -10.34
CA GLY A 127 14.32 15.48 -9.78
C GLY A 127 13.91 14.53 -8.64
N ARG A 128 14.92 13.83 -8.08
CA ARG A 128 14.73 12.83 -7.02
C ARG A 128 14.24 13.43 -5.69
N GLU A 129 14.38 14.74 -5.49
CA GLU A 129 13.86 15.48 -4.34
C GLU A 129 12.32 15.46 -4.26
N MET A 130 11.63 15.31 -5.40
CA MET A 130 10.17 15.17 -5.47
C MET A 130 9.74 13.71 -5.70
N PHE A 131 10.63 12.74 -5.50
CA PHE A 131 10.36 11.35 -5.83
C PHE A 131 9.22 10.75 -5.00
N VAL A 132 8.20 10.27 -5.73
CA VAL A 132 7.09 9.47 -5.22
C VAL A 132 7.17 8.08 -5.86
N LEU A 133 6.84 7.04 -5.09
CA LEU A 133 6.78 5.68 -5.62
C LEU A 133 5.67 5.58 -6.68
N PRO A 134 5.91 4.87 -7.80
CA PRO A 134 4.84 4.47 -8.71
C PRO A 134 3.67 3.81 -7.98
N SER A 135 2.45 4.04 -8.47
CA SER A 135 1.24 3.47 -7.89
C SER A 135 1.33 1.95 -7.74
N ALA A 136 0.89 1.42 -6.60
CA ALA A 136 0.89 0.00 -6.28
C ALA A 136 2.25 -0.72 -6.38
N LEU A 137 3.38 0.00 -6.43
CA LEU A 137 4.71 -0.59 -6.53
C LEU A 137 4.99 -1.65 -5.46
N PRO A 138 4.69 -1.46 -4.15
CA PRO A 138 4.93 -2.51 -3.15
C PRO A 138 4.15 -3.80 -3.42
N THR A 139 2.90 -3.69 -3.86
CA THR A 139 2.06 -4.84 -4.22
C THR A 139 2.68 -5.64 -5.36
N PHE A 140 3.11 -4.97 -6.44
CA PHE A 140 3.72 -5.66 -7.58
C PHE A 140 5.17 -6.11 -7.34
N THR A 141 5.90 -5.44 -6.45
CA THR A 141 7.23 -5.89 -6.00
C THR A 141 7.13 -7.27 -5.35
N ARG A 142 6.12 -7.49 -4.51
CA ARG A 142 5.86 -8.78 -3.88
C ARG A 142 5.66 -9.89 -4.90
N TYR A 143 4.82 -9.66 -5.91
CA TYR A 143 4.62 -10.63 -6.98
C TYR A 143 5.86 -10.83 -7.86
N ALA A 144 6.63 -9.78 -8.12
CA ALA A 144 7.88 -9.87 -8.88
C ALA A 144 8.91 -10.76 -8.17
N LEU A 145 9.07 -10.60 -6.86
CA LEU A 145 9.97 -11.44 -6.07
C LEU A 145 9.50 -12.92 -6.09
N LYS A 146 8.19 -13.16 -6.01
CA LYS A 146 7.61 -14.51 -6.09
C LYS A 146 7.81 -15.14 -7.47
N SER A 147 7.64 -14.38 -8.57
CA SER A 147 7.91 -14.88 -9.93
C SER A 147 9.39 -15.15 -10.18
N LEU A 148 10.29 -14.44 -9.47
CA LEU A 148 11.73 -14.70 -9.41
C LEU A 148 12.10 -15.82 -8.41
N GLY A 149 11.13 -16.60 -7.94
CA GLY A 149 11.34 -17.78 -7.11
C GLY A 149 11.69 -17.49 -5.64
N GLN A 150 11.53 -16.26 -5.18
CA GLN A 150 11.86 -15.88 -3.79
C GLN A 150 10.70 -16.14 -2.82
N LYS A 151 11.05 -16.45 -1.57
CA LYS A 151 10.06 -16.57 -0.48
C LYS A 151 9.59 -15.18 -0.06
N THR A 152 8.31 -14.91 -0.25
CA THR A 152 7.65 -13.67 0.17
C THR A 152 6.57 -13.95 1.20
N VAL A 153 6.57 -13.19 2.30
CA VAL A 153 5.64 -13.31 3.41
C VAL A 153 4.83 -12.03 3.56
N CYS A 154 3.51 -12.14 3.68
CA CYS A 154 2.68 -11.03 4.16
C CYS A 154 2.40 -11.21 5.64
N THR A 155 2.64 -10.14 6.40
CA THR A 155 2.49 -10.20 7.85
C THR A 155 1.02 -10.24 8.24
N LEU A 156 0.75 -10.88 9.37
CA LEU A 156 -0.55 -10.84 10.05
C LEU A 156 -0.58 -9.76 11.13
N GLN A 157 0.60 -9.34 11.59
CA GLN A 157 0.84 -8.30 12.58
C GLN A 157 1.81 -7.26 12.01
N GLU A 158 2.36 -6.41 12.88
CA GLU A 158 3.41 -5.47 12.52
C GLU A 158 4.62 -6.18 11.89
N ALA A 159 5.07 -5.65 10.76
CA ALA A 159 6.06 -6.32 9.93
C ALA A 159 7.45 -6.35 10.58
N ASP A 160 7.83 -5.29 11.29
CA ASP A 160 9.09 -5.20 12.03
C ASP A 160 9.18 -6.29 13.11
N LEU A 161 8.09 -6.53 13.85
CA LEU A 161 8.00 -7.60 14.84
C LEU A 161 8.17 -8.99 14.19
N GLU A 162 7.45 -9.28 13.11
CA GLU A 162 7.53 -10.58 12.44
C GLU A 162 8.90 -10.82 11.78
N VAL A 163 9.50 -9.78 11.19
CA VAL A 163 10.87 -9.82 10.65
C VAL A 163 11.88 -10.13 11.75
N ALA A 164 11.81 -9.40 12.86
CA ALA A 164 12.70 -9.61 14.00
C ALA A 164 12.51 -10.99 14.64
N ALA A 165 11.27 -11.46 14.75
CA ALA A 165 10.96 -12.80 15.27
C ALA A 165 11.48 -13.90 14.34
N TYR A 166 11.30 -13.76 13.02
CA TYR A 166 11.80 -14.73 12.05
C TYR A 166 13.33 -14.81 12.09
N GLY A 167 13.99 -13.64 12.13
CA GLY A 167 15.44 -13.53 12.22
C GLY A 167 16.02 -14.30 13.40
N LEU A 168 15.39 -14.19 14.57
CA LEU A 168 15.76 -14.91 15.79
C LEU A 168 15.46 -16.41 15.70
N GLN A 169 14.25 -16.80 15.30
CA GLN A 169 13.80 -18.20 15.33
C GLN A 169 14.49 -19.09 14.30
N HIS A 170 14.94 -18.53 13.19
CA HIS A 170 15.59 -19.27 12.09
C HIS A 170 17.11 -19.06 12.06
N ASN A 171 17.71 -18.48 13.11
CA ASN A 171 19.15 -18.21 13.17
C ASN A 171 19.68 -17.48 11.91
N CYS A 172 18.92 -16.50 11.41
CA CYS A 172 19.31 -15.74 10.23
C CYS A 172 20.63 -15.00 10.49
N ILE A 173 21.46 -14.83 9.46
CA ILE A 173 22.72 -14.09 9.58
C ILE A 173 22.50 -12.58 9.75
N GLY A 174 21.30 -12.09 9.41
CA GLY A 174 20.85 -10.75 9.74
C GLY A 174 19.52 -10.35 9.09
N ILE A 175 19.09 -9.13 9.42
CA ILE A 175 17.94 -8.41 8.88
C ILE A 175 18.44 -7.31 7.96
N LEU A 176 17.96 -7.25 6.72
CA LEU A 176 18.23 -6.14 5.80
C LEU A 176 17.05 -5.17 5.78
N GLY A 177 17.28 -3.90 6.13
CA GLY A 177 16.23 -2.89 6.12
C GLY A 177 16.73 -1.47 6.40
N GLN A 178 15.80 -0.55 6.67
CA GLN A 178 16.08 0.83 7.09
C GLN A 178 15.10 1.30 8.19
N ASP A 179 14.94 0.45 9.21
CA ASP A 179 14.15 0.72 10.41
C ASP A 179 15.03 0.67 11.67
N SER A 180 14.96 1.70 12.52
CA SER A 180 15.72 1.74 13.76
C SER A 180 15.19 0.81 14.84
N ASP A 181 13.98 0.26 14.69
CA ASP A 181 13.40 -0.65 15.68
C ASP A 181 14.18 -1.97 15.75
N TYR A 182 14.87 -2.37 14.68
CA TYR A 182 15.80 -3.51 14.69
C TYR A 182 17.04 -3.31 15.59
N LEU A 183 17.37 -2.07 16.00
CA LEU A 183 18.38 -1.84 17.05
C LEU A 183 17.84 -2.12 18.45
N ILE A 184 16.51 -2.04 18.61
CA ILE A 184 15.83 -2.20 19.90
C ILE A 184 15.53 -3.67 20.15
N TYR A 185 14.99 -4.37 19.15
CA TYR A 185 14.75 -5.80 19.19
C TYR A 185 16.01 -6.58 19.58
N ASP A 186 15.83 -7.60 20.40
CA ASP A 186 16.89 -8.55 20.72
C ASP A 186 16.88 -9.69 19.69
N THR A 187 17.40 -9.41 18.50
CA THR A 187 17.33 -10.31 17.32
C THR A 187 18.70 -10.46 16.66
N CYS A 188 18.74 -11.05 15.46
CA CYS A 188 19.94 -11.18 14.65
C CYS A 188 20.47 -9.81 14.15
N PRO A 189 21.69 -9.75 13.61
CA PRO A 189 22.32 -8.50 13.19
C PRO A 189 21.48 -7.65 12.22
N TYR A 190 21.50 -6.33 12.38
CA TYR A 190 20.75 -5.39 11.53
C TYR A 190 21.65 -4.70 10.50
N PHE A 191 21.31 -4.84 9.21
CA PHE A 191 22.02 -4.32 8.05
C PHE A 191 21.25 -3.22 7.33
N SER A 192 21.97 -2.19 6.89
CA SER A 192 21.40 -1.07 6.14
C SER A 192 21.19 -1.40 4.65
N ILE A 193 19.97 -1.27 4.15
CA ILE A 193 19.75 -1.24 2.68
C ILE A 193 20.27 0.07 2.06
N GLU A 194 20.26 1.18 2.81
CA GLU A 194 20.71 2.49 2.32
C GLU A 194 22.21 2.53 2.03
N ASN A 195 23.01 1.82 2.83
CA ASN A 195 24.47 1.75 2.64
C ASN A 195 24.93 0.52 1.86
N LEU A 196 24.02 -0.31 1.36
CA LEU A 196 24.35 -1.53 0.62
C LEU A 196 25.02 -1.20 -0.73
N ARG A 197 26.22 -1.74 -0.90
CA ARG A 197 27.00 -1.74 -2.13
C ARG A 197 26.86 -3.10 -2.79
N LEU A 198 25.86 -3.25 -3.67
CA LEU A 198 25.52 -4.54 -4.28
C LEU A 198 26.68 -5.16 -5.06
N ASP A 199 27.51 -4.33 -5.72
CA ASP A 199 28.71 -4.76 -6.48
C ASP A 199 29.69 -5.57 -5.64
N ARG A 200 29.80 -5.25 -4.36
CA ARG A 200 30.72 -5.90 -3.41
C ARG A 200 30.00 -6.75 -2.37
N LEU A 201 28.68 -6.63 -2.24
CA LEU A 201 27.88 -7.12 -1.11
C LEU A 201 28.40 -6.63 0.25
N VAL A 202 28.80 -5.37 0.27
CA VAL A 202 29.26 -4.70 1.50
C VAL A 202 28.17 -3.75 1.98
N THR A 203 27.91 -3.74 3.28
CA THR A 203 26.95 -2.81 3.90
C THR A 203 27.38 -2.39 5.29
N VAL A 204 26.59 -1.53 5.93
CA VAL A 204 26.74 -1.12 7.33
C VAL A 204 25.85 -2.00 8.20
N MET A 205 26.45 -2.66 9.18
CA MET A 205 25.79 -3.28 10.32
C MET A 205 25.71 -2.28 11.47
N TYR A 206 24.54 -2.13 12.08
CA TYR A 206 24.34 -1.30 13.26
C TYR A 206 24.44 -2.14 14.54
N SER A 207 25.44 -1.88 15.39
CA SER A 207 25.63 -2.59 16.66
C SER A 207 24.86 -1.94 17.81
N ARG A 208 23.96 -2.71 18.41
CA ARG A 208 23.23 -2.31 19.62
C ARG A 208 24.10 -2.33 20.88
N GLU A 209 25.12 -3.18 20.93
CA GLU A 209 26.09 -3.26 22.03
C GLU A 209 26.92 -1.99 22.11
N VAL A 210 27.44 -1.52 20.97
CA VAL A 210 28.19 -0.27 20.90
C VAL A 210 27.28 0.92 21.18
N LEU A 211 26.05 0.92 20.66
CA LEU A 211 25.04 1.93 20.98
C LEU A 211 24.81 2.02 22.50
N CYS A 212 24.55 0.90 23.17
CA CYS A 212 24.37 0.83 24.62
C CYS A 212 25.60 1.33 25.40
N ARG A 213 26.81 0.98 24.94
CA ARG A 213 28.06 1.46 25.54
C ARG A 213 28.19 2.98 25.45
N VAL A 214 27.89 3.57 24.31
CA VAL A 214 27.94 5.04 24.12
C VAL A 214 26.83 5.75 24.92
N LEU A 215 25.65 5.15 25.00
CA LEU A 215 24.54 5.67 25.79
C LEU A 215 24.69 5.48 27.31
N GLY A 216 25.61 4.61 27.74
CA GLY A 216 25.81 4.26 29.16
C GLY A 216 24.64 3.48 29.76
N ILE A 217 23.94 2.66 28.96
CA ILE A 217 22.80 1.85 29.39
C ILE A 217 23.00 0.37 29.03
N SER A 218 22.37 -0.53 29.80
CA SER A 218 22.30 -1.97 29.47
C SER A 218 21.40 -2.25 28.26
N LEU A 219 21.62 -3.36 27.55
CA LEU A 219 20.74 -3.86 26.49
C LEU A 219 19.29 -4.04 26.97
N THR A 220 19.12 -4.47 28.23
CA THR A 220 17.79 -4.64 28.87
C THR A 220 17.00 -3.33 28.99
N HIS A 221 17.65 -2.17 28.81
CA HIS A 221 17.00 -0.87 28.84
C HIS A 221 16.52 -0.38 27.47
N LEU A 222 16.96 -1.01 26.36
CA LEU A 222 16.64 -0.52 25.00
C LEU A 222 15.13 -0.43 24.72
N PRO A 223 14.29 -1.42 25.08
CA PRO A 223 12.83 -1.30 24.90
C PRO A 223 12.22 -0.09 25.63
N LEU A 224 12.62 0.12 26.89
CA LEU A 224 12.15 1.27 27.68
C LEU A 224 12.68 2.59 27.08
N PHE A 225 13.94 2.60 26.65
CA PHE A 225 14.56 3.74 26.00
C PHE A 225 13.80 4.15 24.74
N ALA A 226 13.45 3.20 23.88
CA ALA A 226 12.63 3.43 22.69
C ALA A 226 11.28 4.07 23.04
N CYS A 227 10.58 3.54 24.05
CA CYS A 227 9.30 4.08 24.51
C CYS A 227 9.43 5.52 25.03
N LEU A 228 10.46 5.84 25.79
CA LEU A 228 10.70 7.18 26.36
C LEU A 228 11.21 8.20 25.34
N LEU A 229 11.60 7.76 24.14
CA LEU A 229 11.88 8.62 22.98
C LEU A 229 10.67 8.84 22.08
N GLY A 230 9.60 8.09 22.34
CA GLY A 230 8.42 8.01 21.49
C GLY A 230 8.60 6.97 20.41
N ASN A 231 7.65 6.03 20.37
CA ASN A 231 7.53 4.98 19.37
C ASN A 231 6.07 4.89 18.91
N ASP A 232 5.73 3.85 18.15
CA ASP A 232 4.38 3.69 17.59
C ASP A 232 3.29 3.45 18.65
N ILE A 233 3.66 3.08 19.89
CA ILE A 233 2.73 2.89 21.01
C ILE A 233 2.69 4.11 21.94
N VAL A 234 3.83 4.75 22.20
CA VAL A 234 3.96 5.91 23.08
C VAL A 234 4.21 7.18 22.25
N PRO A 235 3.17 7.99 21.99
CA PRO A 235 3.29 9.25 21.25
C PRO A 235 4.33 10.24 21.80
N GLU A 236 5.10 10.85 20.90
CA GLU A 236 6.05 11.93 21.20
C GLU A 236 5.42 13.10 21.94
N SER A 237 4.17 13.45 21.61
CA SER A 237 3.44 14.59 22.21
C SER A 237 3.25 14.46 23.72
N MET A 238 3.20 13.23 24.25
CA MET A 238 3.07 12.99 25.69
C MET A 238 4.41 13.07 26.43
N LEU A 239 5.53 13.05 25.70
CA LEU A 239 6.87 12.97 26.28
C LEU A 239 7.58 14.32 26.31
N GLU A 240 7.02 15.38 25.72
CA GLU A 240 7.68 16.69 25.63
C GLU A 240 8.05 17.28 27.00
N GLY A 241 7.14 17.20 27.98
CA GLY A 241 7.39 17.67 29.34
C GLY A 241 8.48 16.86 30.05
N PHE A 242 8.50 15.54 29.81
CA PHE A 242 9.53 14.64 30.32
C PHE A 242 10.90 14.96 29.70
N TRP A 243 10.97 15.14 28.37
CA TRP A 243 12.22 15.51 27.70
C TRP A 243 12.76 16.85 28.21
N HIS A 244 11.89 17.82 28.47
CA HIS A 244 12.33 19.09 29.08
C HIS A 244 12.97 18.87 30.46
N LYS A 245 12.35 18.05 31.31
CA LYS A 245 12.91 17.68 32.63
C LYS A 245 14.25 16.95 32.52
N CYS A 246 14.39 16.02 31.57
CA CYS A 246 15.67 15.33 31.34
C CYS A 246 16.75 16.30 30.86
N LEU A 247 16.42 17.22 29.94
CA LEU A 247 17.36 18.20 29.40
C LEU A 247 17.85 19.21 30.46
N THR A 248 17.01 19.58 31.44
CA THR A 248 17.42 20.50 32.51
C THR A 248 18.26 19.82 33.59
N THR A 249 18.07 18.52 33.80
CA THR A 249 18.79 17.73 34.82
C THR A 249 20.06 17.06 34.29
N SER A 250 20.28 17.07 32.97
CA SER A 250 21.41 16.43 32.33
C SER A 250 22.69 17.30 32.41
N PRO A 251 23.82 16.77 32.89
CA PRO A 251 25.08 17.50 32.99
C PRO A 251 25.78 17.71 31.63
N HIS A 252 25.33 17.05 30.55
CA HIS A 252 26.04 16.96 29.27
C HIS A 252 25.22 17.52 28.10
N ARG A 253 24.73 18.76 28.20
CA ARG A 253 24.12 19.43 27.04
C ARG A 253 25.24 19.94 26.12
N ASN A 254 25.45 19.23 25.01
CA ASN A 254 26.42 19.68 24.01
C ASN A 254 25.73 20.55 22.96
N ASN A 255 26.09 21.83 22.91
CA ASN A 255 25.54 22.80 21.97
C ASN A 255 25.91 22.51 20.51
N SER A 256 26.90 21.64 20.24
CA SER A 256 27.23 21.19 18.89
C SER A 256 26.21 20.20 18.32
N TYR A 257 25.41 19.57 19.18
CA TYR A 257 24.41 18.58 18.77
C TYR A 257 23.03 19.20 18.61
N ASN A 258 22.26 18.67 17.66
CA ASN A 258 20.87 19.08 17.50
C ASN A 258 20.03 18.72 18.74
N ARG A 259 18.84 19.33 18.87
CA ARG A 259 17.93 19.12 20.00
C ARG A 259 17.61 17.64 20.22
N ARG A 260 17.36 16.89 19.15
CA ARG A 260 16.97 15.47 19.23
C ARG A 260 18.11 14.61 19.80
N THR A 261 19.33 14.76 19.32
CA THR A 261 20.52 14.09 19.88
C THR A 261 20.69 14.36 21.37
N ASN A 262 20.50 15.61 21.82
CA ASN A 262 20.57 15.95 23.25
C ASN A 262 19.44 15.30 24.08
N ILE A 263 18.25 15.12 23.49
CA ILE A 263 17.15 14.37 24.13
C ILE A 263 17.57 12.90 24.30
N LEU A 264 18.10 12.25 23.26
CA LEU A 264 18.54 10.85 23.32
C LEU A 264 19.54 10.60 24.45
N LEU A 265 20.60 11.42 24.51
CA LEU A 265 21.63 11.31 25.55
C LEU A 265 21.06 11.57 26.96
N SER A 266 20.19 12.56 27.10
CA SER A 266 19.59 12.92 28.39
C SER A 266 18.62 11.84 28.91
N VAL A 267 17.85 11.24 28.01
CA VAL A 267 16.94 10.12 28.35
C VAL A 267 17.75 8.89 28.75
N ALA A 268 18.81 8.55 28.00
CA ALA A 268 19.69 7.44 28.37
C ALA A 268 20.35 7.64 29.74
N ASN A 269 20.90 8.82 30.00
CA ASN A 269 21.46 9.18 31.30
C ASN A 269 20.42 9.09 32.43
N TYR A 270 19.17 9.46 32.18
CA TYR A 270 18.10 9.31 33.16
C TYR A 270 17.82 7.83 33.47
N ILE A 271 17.67 6.98 32.45
CA ILE A 271 17.43 5.54 32.61
C ILE A 271 18.60 4.84 33.30
N SER A 272 19.85 5.24 33.01
CA SER A 272 21.06 4.63 33.60
C SER A 272 21.11 4.69 35.13
N LYS A 273 20.36 5.63 35.74
CA LYS A 273 20.30 5.85 37.20
C LYS A 273 19.14 5.12 37.86
N MET A 274 18.29 4.45 37.08
CA MET A 274 17.09 3.78 37.56
C MET A 274 17.35 2.28 37.81
N PRO A 275 16.78 1.70 38.87
CA PRO A 275 16.73 0.26 39.01
C PRO A 275 15.99 -0.39 37.84
N CYS A 276 16.53 -1.48 37.31
CA CYS A 276 15.94 -2.24 36.23
C CYS A 276 14.84 -3.18 36.76
N SER A 277 13.63 -2.65 37.00
CA SER A 277 12.50 -3.44 37.54
C SER A 277 11.14 -2.92 37.09
N TYR A 278 10.15 -3.82 37.08
CA TYR A 278 8.75 -3.47 36.82
C TYR A 278 8.20 -2.41 37.79
N SER A 279 8.64 -2.40 39.06
CA SER A 279 8.25 -1.36 40.02
C SER A 279 8.73 0.03 39.60
N SER A 280 9.93 0.13 39.02
CA SER A 280 10.45 1.39 38.48
C SER A 280 9.72 1.83 37.22
N LEU A 281 9.25 0.90 36.38
CA LEU A 281 8.38 1.21 35.24
C LEU A 281 7.04 1.79 35.69
N LYS A 282 6.38 1.18 36.68
CA LYS A 282 5.14 1.72 37.27
C LYS A 282 5.31 3.12 37.81
N HIS A 283 6.43 3.38 38.49
CA HIS A 283 6.71 4.72 38.98
C HIS A 283 6.87 5.75 37.85
N LEU A 284 7.44 5.36 36.70
CA LEU A 284 7.47 6.23 35.52
C LEU A 284 6.07 6.48 34.96
N GLU A 285 5.21 5.46 34.94
CA GLU A 285 3.82 5.62 34.50
C GLU A 285 3.02 6.61 35.37
N GLU A 286 3.40 6.78 36.64
CA GLU A 286 2.82 7.79 37.54
C GLU A 286 3.34 9.21 37.29
N ILE A 287 4.60 9.35 36.87
CA ILE A 287 5.25 10.64 36.63
C ILE A 287 4.92 11.19 35.25
N LEU A 288 4.83 10.32 34.25
CA LEU A 288 4.57 10.69 32.87
C LEU A 288 3.09 11.07 32.70
N PRO A 289 2.78 12.07 31.85
CA PRO A 289 1.40 12.45 31.58
C PRO A 289 0.74 11.47 30.59
N LEU A 290 0.70 10.18 30.92
CA LEU A 290 0.14 9.10 30.09
C LEU A 290 -1.40 9.11 30.03
N GLY A 291 -2.04 10.12 30.60
CA GLY A 291 -3.49 10.23 30.65
C GLY A 291 -4.13 9.12 31.50
N SER A 292 -5.25 8.58 31.01
CA SER A 292 -5.99 7.51 31.68
C SER A 292 -5.41 6.11 31.46
N ASP A 293 -4.58 5.90 30.44
CA ASP A 293 -3.97 4.59 30.14
C ASP A 293 -2.61 4.47 30.84
N LYS A 294 -2.65 4.05 32.10
CA LYS A 294 -1.45 3.76 32.91
C LYS A 294 -0.71 2.49 32.48
N THR A 295 -1.12 1.80 31.41
CA THR A 295 -0.43 0.57 30.92
C THR A 295 0.37 0.81 29.65
N LEU A 296 0.36 2.04 29.14
CA LEU A 296 0.90 2.37 27.83
C LEU A 296 2.41 2.09 27.73
N LEU A 297 3.17 2.40 28.80
CA LEU A 297 4.62 2.19 28.82
C LEU A 297 4.94 0.69 28.91
N CYS A 298 4.22 -0.06 29.76
CA CYS A 298 4.32 -1.51 29.82
C CYS A 298 4.04 -2.17 28.44
N ARG A 299 2.97 -1.75 27.76
CA ARG A 299 2.63 -2.20 26.40
C ARG A 299 3.69 -1.84 25.37
N GLY A 300 4.27 -0.65 25.46
CA GLY A 300 5.37 -0.20 24.60
C GLY A 300 6.63 -1.03 24.76
N VAL A 301 6.98 -1.41 25.99
CA VAL A 301 8.12 -2.31 26.25
C VAL A 301 7.82 -3.71 25.72
N ASN A 302 6.58 -4.19 25.94
CA ASN A 302 6.14 -5.50 25.47
C ASN A 302 6.18 -5.66 23.94
N SER A 303 5.97 -4.60 23.16
CA SER A 303 6.01 -4.71 21.69
C SER A 303 7.40 -4.98 21.12
N TYR A 304 8.46 -4.85 21.93
CA TYR A 304 9.83 -5.18 21.54
C TYR A 304 10.29 -6.55 22.05
N LEU A 305 9.42 -7.31 22.72
CA LEU A 305 9.76 -8.66 23.20
C LEU A 305 9.39 -9.70 22.15
N LEU A 306 10.38 -10.44 21.67
CA LEU A 306 10.18 -11.51 20.72
C LEU A 306 9.73 -12.81 21.42
N PRO A 307 9.12 -13.77 20.70
CA PRO A 307 8.66 -15.02 21.28
C PRO A 307 9.77 -15.74 22.08
N GLY A 308 9.48 -16.06 23.34
CA GLY A 308 10.42 -16.72 24.25
C GLY A 308 11.33 -15.77 25.06
N GLN A 309 11.29 -14.46 24.80
CA GLN A 309 12.06 -13.47 25.55
C GLN A 309 11.33 -12.99 26.79
N GLN A 310 12.10 -12.54 27.79
CA GLN A 310 11.59 -11.93 29.01
C GLN A 310 12.25 -10.58 29.24
N SER A 311 11.55 -9.69 29.95
CA SER A 311 12.07 -8.39 30.31
C SER A 311 11.88 -8.12 31.80
N PRO A 312 12.91 -7.61 32.50
CA PRO A 312 12.77 -7.20 33.91
C PRO A 312 11.79 -6.03 34.09
N TRP A 313 11.45 -5.34 33.01
CA TRP A 313 10.51 -4.21 33.00
C TRP A 313 9.04 -4.64 32.92
N VAL A 314 8.74 -5.91 32.62
CA VAL A 314 7.37 -6.40 32.40
C VAL A 314 7.15 -7.68 33.23
N PRO A 315 5.98 -7.89 33.85
CA PRO A 315 5.66 -9.15 34.50
C PRO A 315 5.62 -10.34 33.51
N PRO A 316 6.05 -11.56 33.92
CA PRO A 316 6.08 -12.76 33.05
C PRO A 316 4.73 -13.20 32.48
N ASN A 317 3.62 -12.79 33.10
CA ASN A 317 2.27 -13.21 32.69
C ASN A 317 1.66 -12.32 31.58
N GLU A 318 2.26 -11.18 31.25
CA GLU A 318 1.79 -10.28 30.18
C GLU A 318 2.47 -10.54 28.82
N THR A 319 3.52 -11.37 28.80
CA THR A 319 4.41 -11.60 27.65
C THR A 319 3.72 -12.30 26.46
N ASN A 320 2.48 -12.79 26.62
CA ASN A 320 1.72 -13.52 25.60
C ASN A 320 0.57 -12.72 24.96
N CYS A 321 0.36 -11.45 25.31
CA CYS A 321 -0.85 -10.73 24.91
C CYS A 321 -0.93 -10.30 23.43
N GLN A 322 0.18 -10.25 22.68
CA GLN A 322 0.15 -9.84 21.26
C GLN A 322 -0.12 -11.00 20.28
N MET A 323 0.23 -12.25 20.63
CA MET A 323 -0.12 -13.40 19.79
C MET A 323 -1.63 -13.74 19.85
N LEU A 324 -2.31 -13.33 20.92
CA LEU A 324 -3.72 -13.67 21.18
C LEU A 324 -4.74 -12.65 20.63
N SER A 325 -4.35 -11.42 20.26
CA SER A 325 -5.32 -10.39 19.89
C SER A 325 -5.99 -10.59 18.52
N LEU A 326 -5.39 -11.37 17.62
CA LEU A 326 -6.05 -11.82 16.38
C LEU A 326 -7.01 -12.99 16.58
N GLN A 327 -6.95 -13.68 17.72
CA GLN A 327 -7.80 -14.86 17.99
C GLN A 327 -9.16 -14.49 18.62
N GLN A 328 -9.37 -13.25 19.06
CA GLN A 328 -10.60 -12.85 19.79
C GLN A 328 -11.58 -11.98 19.00
N GLN A 329 -11.28 -11.58 17.77
CA GLN A 329 -12.29 -10.98 16.90
C GLN A 329 -13.01 -12.07 16.11
N SER A 330 -14.34 -12.10 16.21
CA SER A 330 -15.21 -12.92 15.37
C SER A 330 -14.97 -12.54 13.91
N ALA A 331 -14.21 -13.37 13.17
CA ALA A 331 -14.03 -13.19 11.72
C ALA A 331 -15.39 -13.04 11.03
N LEU A 332 -15.47 -12.22 9.97
CA LEU A 332 -16.70 -12.10 9.19
C LEU A 332 -17.01 -13.40 8.44
N CYS A 333 -15.97 -14.06 7.94
CA CYS A 333 -16.11 -15.37 7.31
C CYS A 333 -16.40 -16.45 8.37
N GLN A 334 -17.58 -17.06 8.28
CA GLN A 334 -17.99 -18.14 9.18
C GLN A 334 -17.43 -19.51 8.76
N ASP A 335 -17.04 -19.66 7.50
CA ASP A 335 -16.50 -20.91 6.98
C ASP A 335 -15.01 -21.04 7.32
N LYS A 336 -14.70 -21.99 8.21
CA LYS A 336 -13.34 -22.18 8.73
C LYS A 336 -12.34 -22.63 7.68
N GLU A 337 -12.77 -23.43 6.70
CA GLU A 337 -11.88 -23.96 5.65
C GLU A 337 -11.49 -22.83 4.70
N ILE A 338 -12.47 -22.04 4.27
CA ILE A 338 -12.26 -20.85 3.44
C ILE A 338 -11.39 -19.81 4.17
N PHE A 339 -11.68 -19.54 5.44
CA PHE A 339 -10.92 -18.57 6.23
C PHE A 339 -9.45 -19.00 6.41
N GLN A 340 -9.22 -20.28 6.68
CA GLN A 340 -7.87 -20.83 6.81
C GLN A 340 -7.11 -20.78 5.48
N LEU A 341 -7.74 -21.15 4.37
CA LEU A 341 -7.15 -21.05 3.03
C LEU A 341 -6.81 -19.60 2.67
N ALA A 342 -7.71 -18.65 2.94
CA ALA A 342 -7.45 -17.24 2.71
C ALA A 342 -6.25 -16.73 3.52
N LYS A 343 -6.13 -17.16 4.78
CA LYS A 343 -4.99 -16.82 5.66
C LYS A 343 -3.67 -17.40 5.14
N GLU A 344 -3.66 -18.66 4.70
CA GLU A 344 -2.46 -19.30 4.15
C GLU A 344 -2.00 -18.59 2.87
N GLN A 345 -2.92 -18.30 1.96
CA GLN A 345 -2.64 -17.54 0.74
C GLN A 345 -2.16 -16.12 1.05
N HIS A 346 -2.69 -15.47 2.09
CA HIS A 346 -2.20 -14.16 2.55
C HIS A 346 -0.75 -14.25 2.99
N ILE A 347 -0.44 -15.15 3.92
CA ILE A 347 0.94 -15.38 4.39
C ILE A 347 1.86 -15.68 3.21
N GLN A 348 1.43 -16.50 2.25
CA GLN A 348 2.20 -16.86 1.05
C GLN A 348 2.21 -15.79 -0.05
N SER A 349 1.65 -14.61 0.21
CA SER A 349 1.64 -13.47 -0.72
C SER A 349 0.86 -13.71 -2.02
N GLU A 350 -0.14 -14.59 -2.00
CA GLU A 350 -0.99 -14.93 -3.16
C GLU A 350 -2.27 -14.11 -3.22
N ASN A 351 -2.68 -13.59 -2.07
CA ASN A 351 -3.68 -12.55 -1.93
C ASN A 351 -3.18 -11.55 -0.88
N TYR A 352 -3.47 -10.26 -1.02
CA TYR A 352 -3.05 -9.25 -0.03
C TYR A 352 -4.21 -8.57 0.69
N SER A 353 -5.42 -8.68 0.15
CA SER A 353 -6.61 -7.98 0.64
C SER A 353 -7.73 -8.92 1.07
N ILE A 354 -7.77 -10.14 0.52
CA ILE A 354 -8.88 -11.08 0.74
C ILE A 354 -8.97 -11.51 2.20
N PHE A 355 -7.84 -11.85 2.81
CA PHE A 355 -7.80 -12.19 4.24
C PHE A 355 -8.33 -11.05 5.11
N ASN A 356 -7.90 -9.80 4.87
CA ASN A 356 -8.32 -8.62 5.64
C ASN A 356 -9.84 -8.35 5.53
N ILE A 357 -10.41 -8.58 4.35
CA ILE A 357 -11.86 -8.46 4.12
C ILE A 357 -12.61 -9.57 4.88
N LEU A 358 -12.14 -10.81 4.80
CA LEU A 358 -12.78 -11.95 5.46
C LEU A 358 -12.61 -11.93 6.99
N SER A 359 -11.54 -11.32 7.50
CA SER A 359 -11.27 -11.20 8.93
C SER A 359 -11.97 -10.00 9.56
N HIS A 360 -11.81 -8.81 8.99
CA HIS A 360 -12.21 -7.55 9.61
C HIS A 360 -13.23 -6.75 8.81
N GLY A 361 -13.52 -7.15 7.56
CA GLY A 361 -14.41 -6.41 6.68
C GLY A 361 -13.82 -5.04 6.32
N GLU A 362 -12.49 -4.96 6.24
CA GLU A 362 -11.75 -3.72 6.06
C GLU A 362 -10.67 -3.87 4.99
N ILE A 363 -10.45 -2.80 4.23
CA ILE A 363 -9.40 -2.71 3.23
C ILE A 363 -8.93 -1.26 3.09
N GLU A 364 -7.63 -1.07 2.88
CA GLU A 364 -7.05 0.23 2.55
C GLU A 364 -6.44 0.27 1.16
N CYS A 365 -6.38 1.47 0.59
CA CYS A 365 -5.61 1.75 -0.61
C CYS A 365 -4.93 3.11 -0.48
N SER A 366 -3.60 3.12 -0.59
CA SER A 366 -2.77 4.32 -0.45
C SER A 366 -2.89 5.28 -1.65
N ASN A 367 -2.21 6.42 -1.57
CA ASN A 367 -2.13 7.41 -2.64
C ASN A 367 -1.74 6.78 -3.98
N SER A 368 -2.19 7.39 -5.06
CA SER A 368 -1.83 7.10 -6.43
C SER A 368 -1.38 8.41 -7.09
N LEU A 369 -0.63 8.35 -8.19
CA LEU A 369 -0.29 9.53 -8.98
C LEU A 369 -1.55 10.05 -9.71
N GLU A 370 -2.44 10.70 -8.98
CA GLU A 370 -3.70 11.28 -9.44
C GLU A 370 -3.64 12.81 -9.34
N ASP A 371 -4.19 13.47 -10.35
CA ASP A 371 -4.18 14.92 -10.45
C ASP A 371 -5.50 15.49 -9.91
N ASP A 372 -5.47 16.00 -8.68
CA ASP A 372 -6.63 16.57 -7.99
C ASP A 372 -7.30 17.74 -8.75
N TYR A 373 -6.59 18.36 -9.71
CA TYR A 373 -7.12 19.44 -10.53
C TYR A 373 -7.65 18.97 -11.90
N ASP A 374 -7.48 17.70 -12.25
CA ASP A 374 -8.06 17.10 -13.46
C ASP A 374 -9.46 16.56 -13.15
N THR A 375 -10.48 17.27 -13.61
CA THR A 375 -11.89 16.87 -13.40
C THR A 375 -12.38 15.86 -14.44
N GLU A 376 -11.57 15.51 -15.45
CA GLU A 376 -11.97 14.57 -16.49
C GLU A 376 -11.84 13.12 -16.02
N ILE A 377 -10.88 12.82 -15.15
CA ILE A 377 -10.59 11.47 -14.67
C ILE A 377 -10.94 11.39 -13.18
N PRO A 378 -11.98 10.65 -12.77
CA PRO A 378 -12.27 10.43 -11.36
C PRO A 378 -11.13 9.69 -10.66
N GLY A 379 -11.00 9.84 -9.34
CA GLY A 379 -9.97 9.10 -8.61
C GLY A 379 -10.16 7.58 -8.66
N GLN A 380 -9.06 6.81 -8.62
CA GLN A 380 -9.08 5.35 -8.83
C GLN A 380 -10.06 4.63 -7.88
N ALA A 381 -10.18 5.13 -6.65
CA ALA A 381 -11.05 4.56 -5.65
C ALA A 381 -12.51 4.55 -6.11
N LEU A 382 -12.94 5.62 -6.76
CA LEU A 382 -14.31 5.78 -7.26
C LEU A 382 -14.52 4.97 -8.54
N ILE A 383 -13.55 5.01 -9.46
CA ILE A 383 -13.60 4.26 -10.73
C ILE A 383 -13.81 2.77 -10.46
N TYR A 384 -13.03 2.17 -9.56
CA TYR A 384 -13.08 0.73 -9.34
C TYR A 384 -14.05 0.30 -8.23
N ARG A 385 -14.75 1.23 -7.57
CA ARG A 385 -15.70 0.90 -6.50
C ARG A 385 -16.78 -0.09 -6.96
N PRO A 386 -17.43 0.06 -8.13
CA PRO A 386 -18.41 -0.91 -8.60
C PRO A 386 -17.84 -2.32 -8.70
N ALA A 387 -16.64 -2.48 -9.27
CA ALA A 387 -15.98 -3.78 -9.34
C ALA A 387 -15.71 -4.36 -7.94
N ARG A 388 -15.25 -3.54 -6.99
CA ARG A 388 -15.04 -3.97 -5.60
C ARG A 388 -16.33 -4.39 -4.91
N GLN A 389 -17.46 -3.72 -5.17
CA GLN A 389 -18.76 -4.12 -4.61
C GLN A 389 -19.17 -5.54 -5.04
N HIS A 390 -18.90 -5.91 -6.30
CA HIS A 390 -19.12 -7.28 -6.78
C HIS A 390 -18.18 -8.29 -6.10
N ILE A 391 -16.90 -7.92 -5.97
CA ILE A 391 -15.91 -8.77 -5.30
C ILE A 391 -16.29 -9.01 -3.83
N TYR A 392 -16.70 -7.97 -3.09
CA TYR A 392 -17.17 -8.11 -1.71
C TYR A 392 -18.40 -9.01 -1.61
N SER A 393 -19.29 -8.97 -2.60
CA SER A 393 -20.48 -9.83 -2.62
C SER A 393 -20.12 -11.30 -2.79
N ILE A 394 -19.08 -11.60 -3.57
CA ILE A 394 -18.55 -12.96 -3.72
C ILE A 394 -17.91 -13.43 -2.41
N LEU A 395 -17.13 -12.56 -1.75
CA LEU A 395 -16.37 -12.92 -0.56
C LEU A 395 -17.21 -13.10 0.71
N LEU A 396 -18.18 -12.22 0.94
CA LEU A 396 -18.89 -12.16 2.22
C LEU A 396 -20.17 -13.00 2.22
N GLU A 397 -20.65 -13.39 1.03
CA GLU A 397 -21.90 -14.09 0.79
C GLU A 397 -23.13 -13.41 1.45
N SER A 398 -24.34 -13.75 1.01
CA SER A 398 -25.53 -13.21 1.67
C SER A 398 -25.77 -13.95 3.00
N GLY A 399 -25.84 -13.22 4.11
CA GLY A 399 -26.20 -13.79 5.40
C GLY A 399 -27.65 -14.33 5.47
N LYS A 400 -27.98 -14.97 6.61
CA LYS A 400 -29.36 -15.38 6.96
C LYS A 400 -30.23 -14.13 7.15
N GLY A 401 -30.77 -13.60 6.05
CA GLY A 401 -31.48 -12.32 6.01
C GLY A 401 -31.32 -11.55 4.69
N GLY A 402 -30.55 -12.07 3.74
CA GLY A 402 -30.46 -11.48 2.38
C GLY A 402 -29.49 -10.32 2.24
N THR A 403 -28.83 -9.89 3.31
CA THR A 403 -27.94 -8.71 3.33
C THR A 403 -26.51 -9.12 3.65
N CYS A 404 -25.56 -8.67 2.81
CA CYS A 404 -24.13 -8.84 3.03
C CYS A 404 -23.62 -7.75 3.98
N PRO A 405 -22.63 -8.06 4.85
CA PRO A 405 -22.02 -7.08 5.73
C PRO A 405 -21.33 -5.95 4.93
N LEU A 406 -21.39 -4.73 5.46
CA LEU A 406 -20.70 -3.57 4.89
C LEU A 406 -19.18 -3.73 5.00
N VAL A 407 -18.46 -3.29 3.97
CA VAL A 407 -16.99 -3.25 3.96
C VAL A 407 -16.52 -1.83 4.21
N LYS A 408 -15.54 -1.67 5.10
CA LYS A 408 -14.89 -0.40 5.43
C LYS A 408 -13.73 -0.16 4.45
N GLU A 409 -13.83 0.89 3.65
CA GLU A 409 -12.77 1.31 2.73
C GLU A 409 -12.00 2.53 3.25
N TRP A 410 -10.70 2.37 3.49
CA TRP A 410 -9.75 3.46 3.73
C TRP A 410 -8.97 3.79 2.46
N PHE A 411 -9.66 4.35 1.47
CA PHE A 411 -9.10 4.63 0.16
C PHE A 411 -8.75 6.11 0.03
N VAL A 412 -7.50 6.41 -0.33
CA VAL A 412 -7.09 7.77 -0.65
C VAL A 412 -7.57 8.12 -2.05
N TYR A 413 -8.35 9.19 -2.18
CA TYR A 413 -8.77 9.78 -3.46
C TYR A 413 -9.16 11.25 -3.28
N PHE A 414 -9.24 12.00 -4.38
CA PHE A 414 -9.58 13.41 -4.33
C PHE A 414 -10.93 13.68 -3.64
N GLY A 415 -10.91 14.59 -2.66
CA GLY A 415 -12.10 14.94 -1.87
C GLY A 415 -12.41 14.02 -0.69
N ASN A 416 -11.65 12.94 -0.47
CA ASN A 416 -11.79 12.12 0.73
C ASN A 416 -10.95 12.70 1.89
N PRO A 417 -11.56 13.19 2.98
CA PRO A 417 -10.82 13.72 4.12
C PRO A 417 -10.26 12.63 5.05
N LEU A 418 -10.53 11.34 4.79
CA LEU A 418 -10.12 10.19 5.62
C LEU A 418 -10.41 10.36 7.11
N LYS A 419 -11.49 11.05 7.47
CA LYS A 419 -11.95 11.18 8.87
C LYS A 419 -12.54 9.87 9.42
N GLY A 420 -12.91 8.97 8.52
CA GLY A 420 -13.43 7.64 8.78
C GLY A 420 -13.44 6.84 7.47
N PRO A 421 -13.72 5.53 7.53
CA PRO A 421 -13.81 4.71 6.33
C PRO A 421 -15.11 4.99 5.57
N ASP A 422 -15.07 4.82 4.25
CA ASP A 422 -16.29 4.71 3.45
C ASP A 422 -16.94 3.35 3.72
N LEU A 423 -18.25 3.34 3.99
CA LEU A 423 -19.00 2.10 4.18
C LEU A 423 -19.61 1.66 2.86
N ILE A 424 -19.08 0.58 2.31
CA ILE A 424 -19.44 0.08 0.99
C ILE A 424 -20.35 -1.13 1.11
N GLN A 425 -21.52 -1.05 0.47
CA GLN A 425 -22.47 -2.15 0.37
C GLN A 425 -22.04 -3.09 -0.76
N PRO A 426 -21.84 -4.39 -0.49
CA PRO A 426 -21.69 -5.39 -1.53
C PRO A 426 -22.89 -5.45 -2.47
N VAL A 427 -22.64 -5.66 -3.76
CA VAL A 427 -23.66 -5.75 -4.82
C VAL A 427 -23.43 -7.04 -5.59
N GLN A 428 -24.49 -7.81 -5.85
CA GLN A 428 -24.34 -9.07 -6.56
C GLN A 428 -23.91 -8.84 -8.02
N PRO A 429 -22.93 -9.60 -8.53
CA PRO A 429 -22.56 -9.56 -9.94
C PRO A 429 -23.72 -10.05 -10.83
N PRO A 430 -23.83 -9.53 -12.07
CA PRO A 430 -24.93 -9.86 -12.99
C PRO A 430 -24.75 -11.24 -13.64
N LEU A 431 -24.83 -12.30 -12.85
CA LEU A 431 -24.70 -13.69 -13.30
C LEU A 431 -26.06 -14.37 -13.46
N THR A 432 -26.27 -15.03 -14.59
CA THR A 432 -27.43 -15.91 -14.82
C THR A 432 -27.30 -17.16 -13.96
N GLY A 433 -28.24 -17.38 -13.04
CA GLY A 433 -28.22 -18.54 -12.12
C GLY A 433 -27.68 -18.24 -10.71
N GLY A 434 -27.34 -16.98 -10.43
CA GLY A 434 -26.87 -16.53 -9.11
C GLY A 434 -25.35 -16.61 -8.96
N THR A 435 -24.83 -15.95 -7.92
CA THR A 435 -23.40 -15.91 -7.62
C THR A 435 -22.95 -17.24 -7.00
N PRO A 436 -21.88 -17.89 -7.51
CA PRO A 436 -21.35 -19.10 -6.90
C PRO A 436 -20.78 -18.81 -5.51
N ASN A 437 -20.88 -19.78 -4.60
CA ASN A 437 -20.27 -19.66 -3.26
C ASN A 437 -18.74 -19.91 -3.32
N LEU A 438 -18.03 -19.53 -2.26
CA LEU A 438 -16.57 -19.64 -2.21
C LEU A 438 -16.08 -21.08 -2.26
N LYS A 439 -16.83 -22.06 -1.73
CA LYS A 439 -16.44 -23.48 -1.83
C LYS A 439 -16.42 -23.97 -3.27
N THR A 440 -17.41 -23.60 -4.07
CA THR A 440 -17.44 -23.91 -5.50
C THR A 440 -16.27 -23.24 -6.20
N LEU A 441 -16.03 -21.95 -5.95
CA LEU A 441 -14.97 -21.22 -6.62
C LEU A 441 -13.57 -21.71 -6.21
N TRP A 442 -13.32 -21.98 -4.94
CA TRP A 442 -11.94 -22.20 -4.47
C TRP A 442 -11.57 -23.68 -4.34
N LEU A 443 -12.53 -24.56 -4.06
CA LEU A 443 -12.25 -25.96 -3.71
C LEU A 443 -12.72 -26.95 -4.78
N ALA A 444 -13.78 -26.63 -5.53
CA ALA A 444 -14.26 -27.52 -6.59
C ALA A 444 -13.29 -27.55 -7.77
N LYS A 445 -13.37 -28.64 -8.55
CA LYS A 445 -12.53 -28.88 -9.73
C LYS A 445 -13.40 -29.31 -10.90
N GLY A 446 -12.95 -29.03 -12.12
CA GLY A 446 -13.58 -29.47 -13.35
C GLY A 446 -13.78 -28.33 -14.36
N PRO A 447 -13.97 -28.65 -15.64
CA PRO A 447 -14.03 -27.64 -16.71
C PRO A 447 -15.20 -26.65 -16.54
N ASP A 448 -16.35 -27.11 -16.05
CA ASP A 448 -17.50 -26.25 -15.77
C ASP A 448 -17.20 -25.25 -14.64
N VAL A 449 -16.42 -25.67 -13.63
CA VAL A 449 -15.97 -24.80 -12.55
C VAL A 449 -15.01 -23.75 -13.10
N GLU A 450 -14.05 -24.10 -13.95
CA GLU A 450 -13.14 -23.12 -14.56
C GLU A 450 -13.91 -22.08 -15.40
N LYS A 451 -14.90 -22.53 -16.18
CA LYS A 451 -15.80 -21.63 -16.92
C LYS A 451 -16.57 -20.71 -15.98
N GLN A 452 -17.07 -21.24 -14.86
CA GLN A 452 -17.79 -20.47 -13.85
C GLN A 452 -16.87 -19.45 -13.15
N ARG A 453 -15.62 -19.81 -12.83
CA ARG A 453 -14.61 -18.89 -12.28
C ARG A 453 -14.35 -17.73 -13.21
N TYR A 454 -14.10 -18.02 -14.48
CA TYR A 454 -13.82 -17.01 -15.49
C TYR A 454 -15.02 -16.09 -15.73
N SER A 455 -16.23 -16.66 -15.85
CA SER A 455 -17.47 -15.88 -16.00
C SER A 455 -17.74 -14.98 -14.78
N THR A 456 -17.53 -15.51 -13.56
CA THR A 456 -17.69 -14.75 -12.31
C THR A 456 -16.71 -13.58 -12.22
N PHE A 457 -15.45 -13.82 -12.62
CA PHE A 457 -14.43 -12.78 -12.72
C PHE A 457 -14.84 -11.66 -13.67
N LEU A 458 -15.28 -12.00 -14.89
CA LEU A 458 -15.73 -11.00 -15.85
C LEU A 458 -16.99 -10.25 -15.40
N ALA A 459 -17.89 -10.92 -14.69
CA ALA A 459 -19.10 -10.30 -14.15
C ALA A 459 -18.79 -9.20 -13.12
N CYS A 460 -17.64 -9.27 -12.41
CA CYS A 460 -17.20 -8.20 -11.53
C CYS A 460 -16.98 -6.87 -12.28
N PHE A 461 -16.68 -6.94 -13.57
CA PHE A 461 -16.43 -5.81 -14.46
C PHE A 461 -17.55 -5.59 -15.49
N HIS A 462 -18.69 -6.26 -15.34
CA HIS A 462 -19.81 -6.24 -16.30
C HIS A 462 -19.48 -6.76 -17.71
N LEU A 463 -18.56 -7.72 -17.82
CA LEU A 463 -18.04 -8.29 -19.08
C LEU A 463 -18.37 -9.77 -19.28
N GLN A 464 -19.30 -10.33 -18.51
CA GLN A 464 -19.62 -11.76 -18.57
C GLN A 464 -20.10 -12.23 -19.95
N ASP A 465 -20.69 -11.33 -20.74
CA ASP A 465 -21.20 -11.61 -22.10
C ASP A 465 -20.08 -11.68 -23.15
N GLU A 466 -18.87 -11.24 -22.82
CA GLU A 466 -17.70 -11.17 -23.72
C GLU A 466 -16.67 -12.26 -23.43
N MET A 467 -17.10 -13.32 -22.73
CA MET A 467 -16.23 -14.40 -22.29
C MET A 467 -15.49 -15.08 -23.45
N GLU A 468 -16.20 -15.43 -24.53
CA GLU A 468 -15.62 -16.13 -25.68
C GLU A 468 -14.56 -15.27 -26.39
N ASP A 469 -14.87 -13.99 -26.61
CA ASP A 469 -13.96 -13.02 -27.25
C ASP A 469 -12.70 -12.81 -26.40
N LEU A 470 -12.83 -12.70 -25.08
CA LEU A 470 -11.68 -12.52 -24.18
C LEU A 470 -10.86 -13.80 -23.98
N GLN A 471 -11.48 -14.99 -23.94
CA GLN A 471 -10.76 -16.26 -23.82
C GLN A 471 -9.96 -16.61 -25.08
N ALA A 472 -10.34 -16.07 -26.24
CA ALA A 472 -9.58 -16.24 -27.48
C ALA A 472 -8.26 -15.45 -27.50
N LEU A 473 -8.07 -14.50 -26.58
CA LEU A 473 -6.86 -13.70 -26.47
C LEU A 473 -5.82 -14.41 -25.58
N GLU A 474 -4.54 -14.07 -25.79
CA GLU A 474 -3.50 -14.43 -24.81
C GLU A 474 -3.85 -13.84 -23.43
N ALA A 475 -3.64 -14.63 -22.37
CA ALA A 475 -4.11 -14.29 -21.03
C ALA A 475 -3.71 -12.88 -20.53
N PRO A 476 -2.46 -12.40 -20.72
CA PRO A 476 -2.12 -11.02 -20.34
C PRO A 476 -2.88 -9.95 -21.13
N VAL A 477 -3.14 -10.20 -22.42
CA VAL A 477 -3.93 -9.29 -23.26
C VAL A 477 -5.40 -9.34 -22.85
N ALA A 478 -5.94 -10.52 -22.54
CA ALA A 478 -7.30 -10.68 -22.06
C ALA A 478 -7.53 -9.91 -20.75
N GLY A 479 -6.63 -10.04 -19.77
CA GLY A 479 -6.68 -9.30 -18.51
C GLY A 479 -6.60 -7.79 -18.72
N PHE A 480 -5.67 -7.32 -19.57
CA PHE A 480 -5.55 -5.91 -19.93
C PHE A 480 -6.79 -5.37 -20.64
N CYS A 481 -7.36 -6.12 -21.60
CA CYS A 481 -8.56 -5.73 -22.32
C CYS A 481 -9.80 -5.74 -21.45
N CYS A 482 -9.92 -6.67 -20.49
CA CYS A 482 -10.96 -6.66 -19.46
C CYS A 482 -10.94 -5.33 -18.69
N LEU A 483 -9.77 -4.95 -18.18
CA LEU A 483 -9.61 -3.69 -17.45
C LEU A 483 -9.82 -2.45 -18.32
N LEU A 484 -9.29 -2.45 -19.55
CA LEU A 484 -9.44 -1.32 -20.46
C LEU A 484 -10.90 -1.14 -20.89
N ALA A 485 -11.62 -2.22 -21.19
CA ALA A 485 -13.04 -2.16 -21.48
C ALA A 485 -13.83 -1.60 -20.30
N TYR A 486 -13.52 -2.04 -19.07
CA TYR A 486 -14.11 -1.49 -17.85
C TYR A 486 -13.86 0.02 -17.71
N LEU A 487 -12.61 0.47 -17.85
CA LEU A 487 -12.26 1.90 -17.81
C LEU A 487 -13.00 2.71 -18.87
N MET A 488 -13.04 2.20 -20.10
CA MET A 488 -13.76 2.80 -21.22
C MET A 488 -15.28 2.74 -21.03
N MET A 489 -15.83 2.00 -20.05
CA MET A 489 -17.25 2.06 -19.66
C MET A 489 -17.49 3.06 -18.53
N GLU A 490 -16.65 3.06 -17.49
CA GLU A 490 -16.83 3.87 -16.29
C GLU A 490 -16.43 5.35 -16.46
N VAL A 491 -15.36 5.64 -17.19
CA VAL A 491 -14.77 7.00 -17.23
C VAL A 491 -15.20 7.75 -18.49
N SER A 492 -16.34 8.46 -18.46
CA SER A 492 -17.01 9.05 -19.64
C SER A 492 -16.17 10.01 -20.49
N SER A 493 -15.08 10.55 -19.93
CA SER A 493 -14.16 11.46 -20.62
C SER A 493 -13.16 10.77 -21.55
N LEU A 494 -12.96 9.44 -21.41
CA LEU A 494 -11.98 8.72 -22.22
C LEU A 494 -12.37 8.70 -23.70
N SER A 495 -11.41 9.02 -24.55
CA SER A 495 -11.59 9.19 -25.99
C SER A 495 -11.08 8.02 -26.82
N LEU A 496 -11.33 8.05 -28.14
CA LEU A 496 -10.75 7.08 -29.07
C LEU A 496 -9.22 7.14 -29.10
N GLU A 497 -8.62 8.31 -28.88
CA GLU A 497 -7.17 8.49 -28.82
C GLU A 497 -6.59 7.84 -27.55
N ASP A 498 -7.29 7.94 -26.41
CA ASP A 498 -6.90 7.23 -25.19
C ASP A 498 -6.92 5.71 -25.41
N LEU A 499 -7.98 5.20 -26.04
CA LEU A 499 -8.10 3.79 -26.40
C LEU A 499 -6.96 3.35 -27.35
N ASN A 500 -6.73 4.11 -28.42
CA ASN A 500 -5.67 3.81 -29.38
C ASN A 500 -4.28 3.78 -28.70
N ALA A 501 -4.01 4.69 -27.76
CA ALA A 501 -2.75 4.75 -27.03
C ALA A 501 -2.51 3.49 -26.18
N PHE A 502 -3.53 3.04 -25.43
CA PHE A 502 -3.44 1.81 -24.64
C PHE A 502 -3.31 0.56 -25.50
N LEU A 503 -4.02 0.48 -26.63
CA LEU A 503 -3.91 -0.65 -27.57
C LEU A 503 -2.53 -0.70 -28.25
N ALA A 504 -2.01 0.46 -28.67
CA ALA A 504 -0.66 0.55 -29.22
C ALA A 504 0.40 0.16 -28.17
N LEU A 505 0.21 0.56 -26.91
CA LEU A 505 1.08 0.18 -25.80
C LEU A 505 1.20 -1.35 -25.66
N ILE A 506 0.07 -2.04 -25.44
CA ILE A 506 0.09 -3.48 -25.15
C ILE A 506 0.65 -4.31 -26.32
N LEU A 507 0.36 -3.90 -27.56
CA LEU A 507 0.85 -4.59 -28.76
C LEU A 507 2.34 -4.34 -28.99
N CYS A 508 2.82 -3.10 -28.87
CA CYS A 508 4.23 -2.78 -29.08
C CYS A 508 5.12 -3.31 -27.95
N LEU A 509 4.61 -3.38 -26.72
CA LEU A 509 5.35 -3.85 -25.56
C LEU A 509 5.83 -5.30 -25.72
N LYS A 510 5.03 -6.17 -26.36
CA LYS A 510 5.39 -7.58 -26.59
C LYS A 510 6.76 -7.75 -27.26
N GLY A 511 7.09 -6.87 -28.22
CA GLY A 511 8.33 -6.92 -28.98
C GLY A 511 9.53 -6.19 -28.35
N LYS A 512 9.42 -5.62 -27.14
CA LYS A 512 10.46 -4.76 -26.57
C LYS A 512 11.16 -5.35 -25.35
N SER A 513 12.49 -5.44 -25.37
CA SER A 513 13.29 -5.81 -24.19
C SER A 513 13.36 -4.67 -23.17
N ALA A 514 13.78 -4.97 -21.93
CA ALA A 514 14.02 -3.96 -20.90
C ALA A 514 15.03 -2.90 -21.39
N ALA A 515 16.13 -3.31 -22.02
CA ALA A 515 17.15 -2.38 -22.55
C ALA A 515 16.59 -1.42 -23.62
N GLN A 516 15.71 -1.92 -24.52
CA GLN A 516 15.06 -1.06 -25.51
C GLN A 516 14.14 -0.03 -24.86
N LEU A 517 13.38 -0.44 -23.84
CA LEU A 517 12.49 0.46 -23.07
C LEU A 517 13.30 1.50 -22.28
N THR A 518 14.39 1.10 -21.63
CA THR A 518 15.32 1.99 -20.93
C THR A 518 15.91 3.04 -21.88
N GLY A 519 16.22 2.66 -23.12
CA GLY A 519 16.73 3.58 -24.15
C GLY A 519 15.71 4.60 -24.68
N LEU A 520 14.39 4.40 -24.47
CA LEU A 520 13.36 5.34 -24.93
C LEU A 520 13.54 6.73 -24.31
N GLN A 521 13.49 7.75 -25.16
CA GLN A 521 13.59 9.16 -24.79
C GLN A 521 12.26 9.86 -25.01
N LEU A 522 11.74 10.51 -23.97
CA LEU A 522 10.53 11.31 -24.06
C LEU A 522 10.88 12.78 -24.33
N ALA A 523 10.27 13.36 -25.36
CA ALA A 523 10.40 14.80 -25.62
C ALA A 523 9.75 15.64 -24.52
N GLN A 524 8.63 15.16 -23.99
CA GLN A 524 7.85 15.80 -22.92
C GLN A 524 7.09 14.76 -22.11
N VAL A 525 6.66 15.15 -20.90
CA VAL A 525 5.79 14.36 -20.03
C VAL A 525 4.41 15.01 -20.00
N ASP A 526 3.38 14.24 -20.35
CA ASP A 526 1.98 14.66 -20.27
C ASP A 526 1.37 14.26 -18.91
N SER A 527 0.78 15.24 -18.21
CA SER A 527 0.20 15.03 -16.88
C SER A 527 -1.02 14.11 -16.91
N ARG A 528 -1.87 14.19 -17.94
CA ARG A 528 -3.05 13.32 -18.03
C ARG A 528 -2.65 11.89 -18.33
N ALA A 529 -1.63 11.68 -19.16
CA ALA A 529 -1.06 10.35 -19.38
C ALA A 529 -0.40 9.77 -18.11
N VAL A 530 0.22 10.60 -17.26
CA VAL A 530 0.70 10.16 -15.93
C VAL A 530 -0.48 9.66 -15.07
N HIS A 531 -1.55 10.45 -15.00
CA HIS A 531 -2.76 10.10 -14.25
C HIS A 531 -3.40 8.81 -14.78
N LEU A 532 -3.59 8.68 -16.09
CA LEU A 532 -4.15 7.47 -16.71
C LEU A 532 -3.31 6.22 -16.47
N GLY A 533 -1.98 6.33 -16.56
CA GLY A 533 -1.08 5.22 -16.23
C GLY A 533 -1.28 4.76 -14.79
N ALA A 534 -1.36 5.70 -13.85
CA ALA A 534 -1.59 5.40 -12.43
C ALA A 534 -2.96 4.73 -12.18
N VAL A 535 -4.02 5.19 -12.85
CA VAL A 535 -5.35 4.58 -12.80
C VAL A 535 -5.33 3.16 -13.35
N LEU A 536 -4.69 2.91 -14.48
CA LEU A 536 -4.58 1.56 -15.05
C LEU A 536 -3.84 0.61 -14.09
N ILE A 537 -2.69 1.04 -13.55
CA ILE A 537 -1.90 0.22 -12.61
C ILE A 537 -2.71 -0.11 -11.35
N ARG A 538 -3.51 0.83 -10.83
CA ARG A 538 -4.46 0.55 -9.73
C ARG A 538 -5.57 -0.42 -10.16
N GLY A 539 -6.00 -0.35 -11.40
CA GLY A 539 -6.91 -1.33 -12.00
C GLY A 539 -6.38 -2.75 -11.98
N LEU A 540 -5.09 -2.94 -12.28
CA LEU A 540 -4.45 -4.26 -12.19
C LEU A 540 -4.52 -4.83 -10.76
N THR A 541 -4.41 -4.00 -9.72
CA THR A 541 -4.62 -4.48 -8.33
C THR A 541 -6.06 -4.92 -8.06
N THR A 542 -7.04 -4.30 -8.72
CA THR A 542 -8.45 -4.71 -8.65
C THR A 542 -8.69 -6.01 -9.42
N LEU A 543 -8.06 -6.20 -10.60
CA LEU A 543 -8.08 -7.48 -11.31
C LEU A 543 -7.49 -8.60 -10.44
N LEU A 544 -6.37 -8.37 -9.77
CA LEU A 544 -5.78 -9.37 -8.87
C LEU A 544 -6.73 -9.74 -7.73
N MET A 545 -7.40 -8.75 -7.13
CA MET A 545 -8.39 -9.00 -6.08
C MET A 545 -9.58 -9.82 -6.61
N ALA A 546 -10.08 -9.51 -7.81
CA ALA A 546 -11.13 -10.29 -8.46
C ALA A 546 -10.66 -11.72 -8.79
N ASN A 547 -9.42 -11.86 -9.27
CA ASN A 547 -8.81 -13.14 -9.61
C ASN A 547 -8.75 -14.06 -8.39
N SER A 548 -8.25 -13.56 -7.25
CA SER A 548 -8.22 -14.32 -5.99
C SER A 548 -9.63 -14.65 -5.50
N ALA A 549 -10.57 -13.69 -5.51
CA ALA A 549 -11.94 -13.94 -5.07
C ALA A 549 -12.66 -15.00 -5.92
N CYS A 550 -12.34 -15.06 -7.22
CA CYS A 550 -12.96 -15.99 -8.18
C CYS A 550 -12.22 -17.34 -8.30
N GLY A 551 -11.22 -17.63 -7.47
CA GLY A 551 -10.51 -18.92 -7.51
C GLY A 551 -9.44 -19.02 -8.62
N PHE A 552 -8.80 -17.91 -8.96
CA PHE A 552 -7.66 -17.80 -9.90
C PHE A 552 -7.95 -18.28 -11.35
N PRO A 553 -8.96 -17.73 -12.05
CA PRO A 553 -9.15 -18.00 -13.49
C PRO A 553 -7.98 -17.54 -14.38
N PHE A 554 -7.14 -16.62 -13.90
CA PHE A 554 -5.86 -16.26 -14.51
C PHE A 554 -4.69 -16.73 -13.64
N ARG A 555 -3.57 -17.07 -14.26
CA ARG A 555 -2.31 -17.21 -13.52
C ARG A 555 -1.91 -15.82 -13.02
N MET A 556 -1.22 -15.77 -11.88
CA MET A 556 -0.79 -14.48 -11.32
C MET A 556 0.10 -13.70 -12.30
N ASP A 557 1.03 -14.39 -12.97
CA ASP A 557 1.93 -13.79 -13.96
C ASP A 557 1.18 -13.13 -15.14
N ASP A 558 -0.02 -13.60 -15.47
CA ASP A 558 -0.81 -13.06 -16.58
C ASP A 558 -1.27 -11.62 -16.30
N LEU A 559 -1.44 -11.25 -15.03
CA LEU A 559 -1.99 -9.95 -14.61
C LEU A 559 -0.92 -8.96 -14.15
N MET A 560 0.35 -9.24 -14.46
CA MET A 560 1.48 -8.47 -13.96
C MET A 560 1.80 -7.25 -14.83
N PRO A 561 2.18 -6.11 -14.23
CA PRO A 561 2.40 -4.89 -14.97
C PRO A 561 3.60 -4.99 -15.93
N TRP A 562 4.62 -5.81 -15.65
CA TRP A 562 5.74 -6.02 -16.59
C TRP A 562 5.34 -6.77 -17.87
N ALA A 563 4.18 -7.42 -17.89
CA ALA A 563 3.63 -8.04 -19.08
C ALA A 563 2.82 -7.04 -19.94
N VAL A 564 2.19 -6.04 -19.31
CA VAL A 564 1.12 -5.26 -19.95
C VAL A 564 1.31 -3.74 -19.97
N PHE A 565 2.26 -3.19 -19.22
CA PHE A 565 2.46 -1.75 -19.11
C PHE A 565 3.94 -1.35 -19.03
N ASP A 566 4.27 -0.29 -19.77
CA ASP A 566 5.53 0.44 -19.63
C ASP A 566 5.24 1.94 -19.74
N GLY A 567 5.67 2.70 -18.73
CA GLY A 567 5.28 4.09 -18.60
C GLY A 567 5.83 5.00 -19.70
N LYS A 568 7.08 4.80 -20.12
CA LYS A 568 7.67 5.61 -21.19
C LYS A 568 7.01 5.29 -22.52
N LEU A 569 6.85 4.02 -22.82
CA LEU A 569 6.15 3.58 -24.02
C LEU A 569 4.72 4.16 -24.06
N PHE A 570 4.01 4.14 -22.93
CA PHE A 570 2.66 4.69 -22.87
C PHE A 570 2.63 6.20 -23.13
N GLN A 571 3.55 6.98 -22.55
CA GLN A 571 3.67 8.42 -22.82
C GLN A 571 3.89 8.70 -24.31
N GLU A 572 4.77 7.94 -24.96
CA GLU A 572 5.03 8.06 -26.40
C GLU A 572 3.78 7.76 -27.24
N LYS A 573 3.11 6.62 -26.96
CA LYS A 573 1.89 6.23 -27.69
C LYS A 573 0.74 7.19 -27.45
N TYR A 574 0.61 7.70 -26.22
CA TYR A 574 -0.38 8.70 -25.86
C TYR A 574 -0.21 9.98 -26.66
N GLN A 575 1.01 10.51 -26.72
CA GLN A 575 1.31 11.74 -27.46
C GLN A 575 1.04 11.56 -28.96
N LYS A 576 1.53 10.46 -29.57
CA LYS A 576 1.27 10.15 -30.98
C LYS A 576 -0.22 10.04 -31.29
N ALA A 577 -0.99 9.34 -30.44
CA ALA A 577 -2.42 9.16 -30.66
C ALA A 577 -3.17 10.50 -30.60
N HIS A 578 -2.84 11.35 -29.63
CA HIS A 578 -3.46 12.67 -29.45
C HIS A 578 -2.98 13.73 -30.45
N GLN A 579 -1.87 13.49 -31.14
CA GLN A 579 -1.40 14.28 -32.29
C GLN A 579 -2.09 13.89 -33.61
N GLY A 580 -2.86 12.81 -33.62
CA GLY A 580 -3.52 12.31 -34.83
C GLY A 580 -2.57 11.55 -35.77
N CYS A 581 -1.48 10.98 -35.23
CA CYS A 581 -0.62 10.07 -35.99
C CYS A 581 -1.40 8.87 -36.54
N SER A 582 -0.91 8.34 -37.65
CA SER A 582 -1.49 7.16 -38.29
C SER A 582 -1.34 5.91 -37.40
N VAL A 583 -2.16 4.89 -37.68
CA VAL A 583 -2.03 3.57 -37.01
C VAL A 583 -0.65 2.95 -37.29
N GLU A 584 -0.10 3.17 -38.48
CA GLU A 584 1.26 2.77 -38.86
C GLU A 584 2.32 3.36 -37.93
N GLU A 585 2.27 4.69 -37.71
CA GLU A 585 3.23 5.36 -36.81
C GLU A 585 3.04 4.96 -35.33
N LEU A 586 1.80 4.74 -34.91
CA LEU A 586 1.48 4.25 -33.56
C LEU A 586 2.08 2.86 -33.31
N LEU A 587 2.04 2.00 -34.32
CA LEU A 587 2.52 0.62 -34.27
C LEU A 587 3.96 0.46 -34.79
N GLU A 588 4.70 1.56 -34.93
CA GLU A 588 6.12 1.57 -35.28
C GLU A 588 6.42 0.93 -36.65
N GLY A 589 5.47 1.04 -37.60
CA GLY A 589 5.59 0.43 -38.93
C GLY A 589 5.44 -1.09 -38.94
N ASN A 590 5.06 -1.70 -37.81
CA ASN A 590 4.90 -3.15 -37.72
C ASN A 590 3.52 -3.60 -38.22
N GLU A 591 3.44 -3.93 -39.50
CA GLU A 591 2.22 -4.37 -40.18
C GLU A 591 1.55 -5.58 -39.52
N SER A 592 2.32 -6.48 -38.88
CA SER A 592 1.75 -7.67 -38.22
C SER A 592 0.84 -7.32 -37.04
N LEU A 593 0.93 -6.08 -36.53
CA LEU A 593 0.12 -5.60 -35.41
C LEU A 593 -1.18 -4.91 -35.85
N TYR A 594 -1.38 -4.66 -37.15
CA TYR A 594 -2.51 -3.87 -37.64
C TYR A 594 -3.84 -4.60 -37.43
N THR A 595 -3.93 -5.87 -37.82
CA THR A 595 -5.12 -6.69 -37.60
C THR A 595 -5.42 -6.89 -36.11
N PRO A 596 -4.44 -7.28 -35.25
CA PRO A 596 -4.65 -7.30 -33.81
C PRO A 596 -5.19 -5.98 -33.24
N PHE A 597 -4.61 -4.84 -33.66
CA PHE A 597 -5.07 -3.52 -33.19
C PHE A 597 -6.53 -3.25 -33.54
N GLN A 598 -6.93 -3.50 -34.79
CA GLN A 598 -8.33 -3.29 -35.21
C GLN A 598 -9.30 -4.23 -34.50
N ASN A 599 -8.91 -5.50 -34.30
CA ASN A 599 -9.74 -6.47 -33.59
C ASN A 599 -9.98 -6.05 -32.13
N LEU A 600 -8.91 -5.69 -31.41
CA LEU A 600 -9.03 -5.23 -30.01
C LEU A 600 -9.83 -3.93 -29.89
N LYS A 601 -9.62 -2.99 -30.82
CA LYS A 601 -10.39 -1.76 -30.88
C LYS A 601 -11.87 -2.02 -31.12
N SER A 602 -12.19 -2.90 -32.07
CA SER A 602 -13.56 -3.30 -32.40
C SER A 602 -14.24 -3.94 -31.19
N LEU A 603 -13.56 -4.87 -30.52
CA LEU A 603 -14.03 -5.51 -29.30
C LEU A 603 -14.42 -4.48 -28.23
N ILE A 604 -13.50 -3.59 -27.84
CA ILE A 604 -13.77 -2.61 -26.78
C ILE A 604 -14.87 -1.62 -27.18
N CYS A 605 -14.92 -1.20 -28.44
CA CYS A 605 -16.00 -0.35 -28.94
C CYS A 605 -17.37 -1.06 -28.91
N LYS A 606 -17.43 -2.34 -29.30
CA LYS A 606 -18.64 -3.19 -29.23
C LYS A 606 -19.16 -3.26 -27.80
N VAL A 607 -18.26 -3.53 -26.83
CA VAL A 607 -18.60 -3.59 -25.40
C VAL A 607 -19.19 -2.27 -24.91
N CYS A 608 -18.55 -1.14 -25.22
CA CYS A 608 -19.04 0.17 -24.81
C CYS A 608 -20.42 0.47 -25.44
N MET A 609 -20.60 0.16 -26.73
CA MET A 609 -21.88 0.34 -27.42
C MET A 609 -23.01 -0.50 -26.79
N ALA A 610 -22.73 -1.74 -26.39
CA ALA A 610 -23.70 -2.60 -25.70
C ALA A 610 -24.17 -2.01 -24.36
N LYS A 611 -23.37 -1.15 -23.73
CA LYS A 611 -23.72 -0.39 -22.52
C LYS A 611 -24.18 1.05 -22.81
N ASN A 612 -24.65 1.32 -24.03
CA ASN A 612 -25.12 2.64 -24.48
C ASN A 612 -24.06 3.76 -24.38
N ARG A 613 -22.78 3.39 -24.49
CA ARG A 613 -21.67 4.34 -24.45
C ARG A 613 -21.00 4.43 -25.82
N THR A 614 -21.10 5.59 -26.45
CA THR A 614 -20.34 5.90 -27.67
C THR A 614 -19.04 6.62 -27.32
N ILE A 615 -17.90 6.04 -27.68
CA ILE A 615 -16.58 6.66 -27.44
C ILE A 615 -16.34 7.73 -28.51
N GLN A 616 -16.17 8.97 -28.08
CA GLN A 616 -15.93 10.11 -28.98
C GLN A 616 -14.43 10.30 -29.25
N SER A 617 -14.09 10.76 -30.45
CA SER A 617 -12.75 11.29 -30.75
C SER A 617 -12.60 12.67 -30.10
N ARG A 618 -11.49 12.88 -29.39
CA ARG A 618 -11.14 14.13 -28.70
C ARG A 618 -9.61 14.34 -28.74
N PRO A 619 -9.03 14.56 -29.94
CA PRO A 619 -7.60 14.81 -30.07
C PRO A 619 -7.22 16.11 -29.34
N ARG A 620 -6.07 16.10 -28.66
CA ARG A 620 -5.59 17.25 -27.88
C ARG A 620 -4.52 18.09 -28.58
N GLY A 621 -3.97 17.62 -29.71
CA GLY A 621 -3.05 18.36 -30.57
C GLY A 621 -1.70 18.72 -29.90
N ASN A 622 -0.88 19.56 -30.57
CA ASN A 622 0.41 20.02 -30.02
C ASN A 622 0.28 21.13 -28.96
N GLY A 623 -0.90 21.75 -28.87
CA GLY A 623 -1.23 22.80 -27.91
C GLY A 623 -2.11 22.27 -26.79
N PHE A 624 -1.54 21.50 -25.87
CA PHE A 624 -2.22 21.07 -24.65
C PHE A 624 -2.42 22.29 -23.74
N ASN A 625 -3.49 23.05 -24.02
CA ASN A 625 -3.84 24.39 -23.52
C ASN A 625 -3.11 24.83 -22.24
N THR A 626 -2.36 25.93 -22.37
CA THR A 626 -2.15 26.91 -21.30
C THR A 626 -3.49 27.19 -20.61
N GLY A 627 -3.51 27.14 -19.28
CA GLY A 627 -4.71 27.41 -18.48
C GLY A 627 -5.51 28.59 -19.01
N ARG A 628 -6.73 28.32 -19.47
CA ARG A 628 -7.68 29.39 -19.80
C ARG A 628 -8.33 29.86 -18.51
N GLU A 629 -8.05 31.13 -18.21
CA GLU A 629 -8.75 32.04 -17.30
C GLU A 629 -8.79 31.65 -15.83
N GLN A 630 -7.70 31.96 -15.12
CA GLN A 630 -7.84 32.55 -13.78
C GLN A 630 -8.70 33.82 -13.92
N ARG A 631 -10.03 33.68 -13.74
CA ARG A 631 -10.82 34.81 -13.28
C ARG A 631 -10.64 34.89 -11.78
N ASP A 632 -10.21 36.06 -11.33
CA ASP A 632 -10.00 36.46 -9.95
C ASP A 632 -10.99 35.79 -8.99
N PHE A 633 -10.50 34.79 -8.24
CA PHE A 633 -11.27 34.18 -7.16
C PHE A 633 -11.04 34.98 -5.88
N ASN A 634 -12.00 35.86 -5.60
CA ASN A 634 -12.09 36.61 -4.36
C ASN A 634 -12.45 35.64 -3.20
N PRO A 635 -11.63 35.50 -2.13
CA PRO A 635 -11.77 34.43 -1.16
C PRO A 635 -12.79 34.78 -0.07
N ARG A 636 -14.08 34.88 -0.44
CA ARG A 636 -15.19 34.88 0.53
C ARG A 636 -16.43 34.35 -0.16
N PHE A 637 -16.66 33.03 -0.10
CA PHE A 637 -17.99 32.39 0.01
C PHE A 637 -17.76 30.87 0.03
N GLN A 638 -17.68 30.29 1.23
CA GLN A 638 -17.86 28.86 1.44
C GLN A 638 -19.35 28.58 1.56
N GLN A 639 -19.94 27.95 0.54
CA GLN A 639 -21.12 27.10 0.71
C GLN A 639 -20.96 25.83 -0.15
N PRO A 640 -21.23 24.64 0.38
CA PRO A 640 -21.07 23.39 -0.34
C PRO A 640 -22.26 23.16 -1.28
N HIS A 641 -22.05 23.30 -2.58
CA HIS A 641 -22.99 22.78 -3.56
C HIS A 641 -22.83 21.25 -3.65
N ARG A 642 -23.90 20.54 -3.27
CA ARG A 642 -24.07 19.11 -3.54
C ARG A 642 -24.14 18.89 -5.05
N SER A 643 -23.17 18.17 -5.59
CA SER A 643 -23.23 17.61 -6.94
C SER A 643 -24.24 16.46 -6.93
N HIS A 644 -25.39 16.65 -7.58
CA HIS A 644 -26.32 15.57 -7.88
C HIS A 644 -25.79 14.76 -9.07
N CYS A 645 -25.01 13.70 -8.80
CA CYS A 645 -24.91 12.58 -9.72
C CYS A 645 -26.20 11.76 -9.59
N VAL A 646 -27.06 11.85 -10.60
CA VAL A 646 -28.25 11.01 -10.73
C VAL A 646 -27.80 9.63 -11.20
N SER A 647 -27.90 8.64 -10.32
CA SER A 647 -27.80 7.21 -10.67
C SER A 647 -29.05 6.77 -11.43
N PRO A 648 -28.96 5.93 -12.49
CA PRO A 648 -30.14 5.41 -13.18
C PRO A 648 -30.96 4.38 -12.39
N TYR A 649 -30.57 4.00 -11.18
CA TYR A 649 -31.23 2.94 -10.40
C TYR A 649 -32.08 3.49 -9.25
N HIS A 650 -33.13 4.23 -9.57
CA HIS A 650 -34.18 4.57 -8.61
C HIS A 650 -35.56 4.57 -9.28
N ASN A 651 -36.20 3.41 -9.31
CA ASN A 651 -37.67 3.29 -9.36
C ASN A 651 -38.07 1.86 -8.97
N GLN A 652 -38.40 1.68 -7.69
CA GLN A 652 -39.41 0.75 -7.15
C GLN A 652 -39.11 0.55 -5.66
N MET A 653 -39.67 1.41 -4.81
CA MET A 653 -39.99 1.15 -3.39
C MET A 653 -40.69 2.39 -2.84
N ARG A 654 -41.93 2.59 -3.31
CA ARG A 654 -42.95 3.35 -2.57
C ARG A 654 -44.17 2.47 -2.54
N GLU A 655 -44.29 1.67 -1.50
CA GLU A 655 -45.54 1.23 -0.89
C GLU A 655 -45.21 0.38 0.34
N PHE A 656 -46.04 0.49 1.37
CA PHE A 656 -45.88 -0.05 2.73
C PHE A 656 -44.79 0.70 3.53
N THR A 657 -45.08 1.42 4.62
CA THR A 657 -45.98 1.04 5.71
C THR A 657 -46.46 2.31 6.43
N GLN A 658 -47.76 2.58 6.37
CA GLN A 658 -48.44 3.54 7.24
C GLN A 658 -49.53 2.75 7.96
N ARG A 659 -49.35 2.49 9.28
CA ARG A 659 -50.41 2.49 10.31
C ARG A 659 -49.96 1.89 11.65
N HIS A 660 -50.36 2.64 12.69
CA HIS A 660 -50.61 2.24 14.09
C HIS A 660 -49.37 1.98 14.98
N LEU A 661 -49.26 2.50 16.21
CA LEU A 661 -50.24 3.07 17.16
C LEU A 661 -49.56 4.06 18.14
N GLN A 662 -50.24 5.18 18.41
CA GLN A 662 -50.13 6.00 19.63
C GLN A 662 -50.56 5.13 20.85
N SER A 663 -50.34 5.40 22.14
CA SER A 663 -50.25 6.59 22.99
C SER A 663 -49.79 6.08 24.38
N GLN A 664 -49.14 6.87 25.24
CA GLN A 664 -49.68 7.60 26.39
C GLN A 664 -48.44 8.12 27.16
N GLY A 665 -48.34 9.31 27.78
CA GLY A 665 -49.24 10.43 27.97
C GLY A 665 -48.62 11.35 29.06
N ARG A 666 -48.78 12.68 28.88
CA ARG A 666 -48.88 13.78 29.88
C ARG A 666 -47.71 13.96 30.89
N GLY A 667 -47.23 15.15 31.25
CA GLY A 667 -47.65 16.53 30.98
C GLY A 667 -46.82 17.52 31.82
N SER A 668 -46.60 18.70 31.23
CA SER A 668 -46.78 20.05 31.81
C SER A 668 -45.70 20.68 32.71
N GLY A 669 -45.25 21.88 32.30
CA GLY A 669 -44.57 22.85 33.18
C GLY A 669 -43.65 23.85 32.45
N HIS A 670 -44.23 24.91 31.85
CA HIS A 670 -43.59 26.13 31.33
C HIS A 670 -42.92 27.00 32.44
N PRO A 671 -42.38 28.22 32.19
CA PRO A 671 -41.41 28.72 31.20
C PRO A 671 -40.39 29.74 31.84
N HIS A 672 -39.48 30.36 31.06
CA HIS A 672 -39.04 31.79 31.12
C HIS A 672 -37.71 31.94 30.33
N TRP A 673 -37.66 32.55 29.14
CA TRP A 673 -37.61 33.98 28.78
C TRP A 673 -36.38 34.79 29.29
N ARG A 674 -35.55 35.16 28.29
CA ARG A 674 -34.76 36.42 28.06
C ARG A 674 -33.27 36.13 27.86
N ARG A 675 -32.71 36.31 26.65
CA ARG A 675 -32.47 37.52 25.83
C ARG A 675 -31.31 38.40 26.31
N HIS A 676 -30.55 38.84 25.31
CA HIS A 676 -29.60 39.97 25.25
C HIS A 676 -28.16 39.62 25.61
N HIS A 677 -27.11 40.09 24.91
CA HIS A 677 -26.94 40.87 23.69
C HIS A 677 -25.45 40.72 23.30
N LEU A 678 -25.17 40.75 21.99
CA LEU A 678 -23.86 41.00 21.32
C LEU A 678 -23.12 42.24 21.92
N PRO A 679 -21.84 42.60 21.61
CA PRO A 679 -21.21 42.46 20.28
C PRO A 679 -19.63 42.41 20.35
N PRO A 680 -18.82 42.89 19.36
CA PRO A 680 -17.73 42.09 18.80
C PRO A 680 -16.33 42.72 18.99
N ARG A 681 -15.28 41.93 18.75
CA ARG A 681 -14.13 42.32 17.91
C ARG A 681 -13.30 41.09 17.57
#